data_AF-A0A355F546-F1
#
_entry.id   AF-A0A355F546-F1
#
_cell.length_a   1.000
_cell.length_b   1.000
_cell.length_c   1.000
_cell.angle_alpha   90.00
_cell.angle_beta   90.00
_cell.angle_gamma   90.00
#
_symmetry.space_group_name_H-M   'P 1'
#
loop_
_entity.id
_entity.type
_entity.pdbx_description
1 polymer ?
#
loop_
_entity_poly.entity_id
_entity_poly.type
_entity_poly.pdbx_seq_one_letter_code
_entity_poly.pdbx_strand_id
1 'polypeptide(L)'
;MEIRPFVLPGWTGAVSGALPELDLAREVARLVDPAAALKTLHWGRNYLYVVRLETAAGALDVVVKQFRHLGLRDRLKRRVQGSKAAKSWRVAHALGATGLATPEPLLLIESEGEAGPAFYVCRHLTDVHETRYLLRAANAGRAAEEFPAVDLARFLDALGRMARRLHDAGFWHRDFSSGNVLYRTGPEGAPSDLYLVDLNRTRMGKPLTTGERMRDLSRMPILRPADQDRFLAAYWGGEPAGGLRKGIYLAAHHGFLWKNRAKQRLRGGTAKLGDLFRPRTAHAHIPDAPADASVRDRIVWDRLSDQPHQHAGRLAKLRVRLGDTGVHAAQMLTVAGALPGILRRYRELKTQLGTAPVAWGGVGLCLRPWPENPELPLALVDELGVRHVLLRLHPWEETHAAEEELARALYARGCELTFALPQNRDLVRDPARWAAAVERLAGAFAGYGPRFQVGQAINRSKWGLWTPREHATLVRTAEPILRRTPGMQILGPAVIDFEFHAAVAVLHQKEAGFHFDAVSALLYVDRRGAPENRQVGLDTVDKVVLLKAIADTAKNAAGRAWITEVNWPLWEGPHSPAGKGVSVDEEAQADYLVRYYLLSLGTGMVERVFWWQLVARGYGLIDPGDALNPRRRPAFFALKTLLAELDGCSLEEVLPSRAPARLWRFRGTDGEEVVVGWSAAAGPVRAALPRPAAAVTGR
;
A
#
# COMPACT_ATOMS: atom_id res chain seq x y z
N MET A 1 7.59 16.56 36.88
CA MET A 1 7.05 17.07 35.61
C MET A 1 5.59 17.38 35.84
N GLU A 2 5.15 18.58 35.50
CA GLU A 2 3.75 18.99 35.53
C GLU A 2 2.97 18.23 34.44
N ILE A 3 1.75 17.79 34.75
CA ILE A 3 0.86 17.10 33.81
C ILE A 3 -0.48 17.83 33.86
N ARG A 4 -0.95 18.31 32.72
CA ARG A 4 -2.21 19.07 32.62
C ARG A 4 -3.30 18.16 32.03
N PRO A 5 -4.41 17.88 32.74
CA PRO A 5 -5.53 17.14 32.19
C PRO A 5 -6.33 18.00 31.20
N PHE A 6 -7.06 17.37 30.28
CA PHE A 6 -7.99 18.06 29.39
C PHE A 6 -9.25 17.25 29.11
N VAL A 7 -10.31 17.96 28.73
CA VAL A 7 -11.60 17.41 28.26
C VAL A 7 -12.00 18.17 27.01
N LEU A 8 -12.29 17.42 25.95
CA LEU A 8 -12.77 17.90 24.66
C LEU A 8 -13.95 17.02 24.23
N PRO A 9 -14.83 17.46 23.31
CA PRO A 9 -15.93 16.64 22.84
C PRO A 9 -15.45 15.27 22.32
N GLY A 10 -15.86 14.17 22.97
CA GLY A 10 -15.49 12.80 22.60
C GLY A 10 -14.12 12.32 23.08
N TRP A 11 -13.32 13.21 23.68
CA TRP A 11 -11.92 12.95 24.05
C TRP A 11 -11.56 13.50 25.44
N THR A 12 -10.92 12.66 26.25
CA THR A 12 -10.27 13.09 27.51
C THR A 12 -8.81 12.72 27.49
N GLY A 13 -7.99 13.37 28.31
CA GLY A 13 -6.57 13.05 28.27
C GLY A 13 -5.70 13.88 29.19
N ALA A 14 -4.41 13.80 28.92
CA ALA A 14 -3.37 14.54 29.61
C ALA A 14 -2.29 14.99 28.63
N VAL A 15 -1.76 16.19 28.86
CA VAL A 15 -0.62 16.75 28.13
C VAL A 15 0.54 16.99 29.08
N SER A 16 1.75 16.72 28.60
CA SER A 16 2.99 17.02 29.32
C SER A 16 3.14 18.53 29.53
N GLY A 17 3.51 18.95 30.74
CA GLY A 17 3.83 20.35 31.03
C GLY A 17 5.09 20.84 30.31
N ALA A 18 5.93 19.94 29.79
CA ALA A 18 7.08 20.29 28.95
C ALA A 18 6.69 20.70 27.53
N LEU A 19 5.44 20.41 27.11
CA LEU A 19 4.96 20.80 25.79
C LEU A 19 4.56 22.28 25.81
N PRO A 20 5.06 23.11 24.87
CA PRO A 20 4.63 24.50 24.72
C PRO A 20 3.12 24.62 24.55
N GLU A 21 2.57 25.83 24.72
CA GLU A 21 1.16 26.06 24.40
C GLU A 21 0.86 25.67 22.94
N LEU A 22 -0.29 25.03 22.76
CA LEU A 22 -0.82 24.58 21.48
C LEU A 22 -2.34 24.67 21.49
N ASP A 23 -2.94 24.79 20.30
CA ASP A 23 -4.38 24.60 20.10
C ASP A 23 -4.71 23.12 20.28
N LEU A 24 -5.06 22.75 21.51
CA LEU A 24 -5.26 21.36 21.88
C LEU A 24 -6.42 20.71 21.13
N ALA A 25 -7.50 21.45 20.84
CA ALA A 25 -8.65 20.92 20.13
C ALA A 25 -8.27 20.54 18.69
N ARG A 26 -7.61 21.46 17.98
CA ARG A 26 -7.12 21.25 16.62
C ARG A 26 -6.10 20.12 16.54
N GLU A 27 -5.12 20.12 17.44
CA GLU A 27 -4.04 19.14 17.38
C GLU A 27 -4.48 17.75 17.86
N VAL A 28 -5.41 17.63 18.82
CA VAL A 28 -6.03 16.34 19.14
C VAL A 28 -6.79 15.80 17.94
N ALA A 29 -7.59 16.62 17.25
CA ALA A 29 -8.32 16.20 16.05
C ALA A 29 -7.36 15.69 14.95
N ARG A 30 -6.22 16.37 14.74
CA ARG A 30 -5.16 15.94 13.83
C ARG A 30 -4.49 14.63 14.28
N LEU A 31 -4.09 14.53 15.54
CA LEU A 31 -3.35 13.38 16.08
C LEU A 31 -4.16 12.09 16.13
N VAL A 32 -5.49 12.16 16.26
CA VAL A 32 -6.35 10.98 16.27
C VAL A 32 -6.78 10.52 14.88
N ASP A 33 -6.59 11.35 13.86
CA ASP A 33 -6.91 11.07 12.47
C ASP A 33 -5.74 10.37 11.74
N PRO A 34 -5.89 9.09 11.35
CA PRO A 34 -4.91 8.39 10.54
C PRO A 34 -4.56 9.08 9.21
N ALA A 35 -5.43 9.94 8.67
CA ALA A 35 -5.18 10.71 7.44
C ALA A 35 -4.01 11.69 7.60
N ALA A 36 -3.82 12.23 8.81
CA ALA A 36 -2.73 13.18 9.12
C ALA A 36 -1.35 12.52 9.27
N ALA A 37 -1.26 11.19 9.08
CA ALA A 37 -0.01 10.47 9.20
C ALA A 37 0.97 10.90 8.09
N LEU A 38 2.15 11.38 8.46
CA LEU A 38 3.30 11.63 7.57
C LEU A 38 4.00 10.33 7.18
N LYS A 39 4.21 9.42 8.16
CA LYS A 39 4.83 8.09 7.93
C LYS A 39 4.13 6.97 8.71
N THR A 40 3.90 5.81 8.09
CA THR A 40 3.50 4.61 8.84
C THR A 40 4.73 3.91 9.41
N LEU A 41 4.78 3.71 10.74
CA LEU A 41 5.83 2.92 11.39
C LEU A 41 5.41 1.47 11.59
N HIS A 42 4.16 1.23 11.99
CA HIS A 42 3.62 -0.11 12.16
C HIS A 42 2.11 -0.13 11.97
N TRP A 43 1.62 -1.07 11.16
CA TRP A 43 0.18 -1.30 10.99
C TRP A 43 -0.19 -2.76 11.25
N GLY A 44 -1.06 -2.97 12.23
CA GLY A 44 -1.52 -4.29 12.65
C GLY A 44 -2.69 -4.18 13.63
N ARG A 45 -2.57 -4.82 14.80
CA ARG A 45 -3.59 -4.68 15.87
C ARG A 45 -3.62 -3.27 16.48
N ASN A 46 -2.45 -2.63 16.48
CA ASN A 46 -2.26 -1.23 16.82
C ASN A 46 -1.75 -0.54 15.55
N TYR A 47 -1.93 0.77 15.46
CA TYR A 47 -1.38 1.59 14.38
C TYR A 47 -0.41 2.60 14.99
N LEU A 48 0.84 2.61 14.48
CA LEU A 48 1.89 3.53 14.89
C LEU A 48 2.28 4.35 13.66
N TYR A 49 2.20 5.66 13.79
CA TYR A 49 2.45 6.58 12.69
C TYR A 49 3.05 7.89 13.19
N VAL A 50 3.79 8.56 12.32
CA VAL A 50 4.37 9.88 12.57
C VAL A 50 3.37 10.94 12.12
N VAL A 51 3.17 11.99 12.91
CA VAL A 51 2.31 13.16 12.62
C VAL A 51 3.10 14.43 12.96
N ARG A 52 2.87 15.52 12.23
CA ARG A 52 3.37 16.84 12.63
C ARG A 52 2.46 17.44 13.70
N LEU A 53 3.04 17.81 14.83
CA LEU A 53 2.39 18.54 15.92
C LEU A 53 2.81 20.00 15.85
N GLU A 54 1.85 20.90 15.68
CA GLU A 54 2.11 22.34 15.69
C GLU A 54 2.12 22.89 17.13
N THR A 55 3.18 23.60 17.50
CA THR A 55 3.30 24.25 18.83
C THR A 55 3.69 25.71 18.68
N ALA A 56 3.50 26.52 19.73
CA ALA A 56 3.95 27.91 19.73
C ALA A 56 5.47 28.08 19.48
N ALA A 57 6.27 27.05 19.77
CA ALA A 57 7.72 27.05 19.53
C ALA A 57 8.12 26.53 18.14
N GLY A 58 7.14 26.18 17.30
CA GLY A 58 7.34 25.57 15.99
C GLY A 58 6.85 24.12 15.91
N ALA A 59 6.98 23.56 14.71
CA ALA A 59 6.43 22.26 14.37
C ALA A 59 7.35 21.11 14.83
N LEU A 60 6.78 20.08 15.47
CA LEU A 60 7.51 18.92 15.99
C LEU A 60 6.94 17.62 15.41
N ASP A 61 7.80 16.71 14.96
CA ASP A 61 7.35 15.36 14.60
C ASP A 61 7.11 14.50 15.85
N VAL A 62 5.95 13.86 15.91
CA VAL A 62 5.54 12.98 17.00
C VAL A 62 5.10 11.62 16.48
N VAL A 63 5.27 10.58 17.30
CA VAL A 63 4.75 9.25 17.05
C VAL A 63 3.44 9.07 17.81
N VAL A 64 2.37 8.79 17.07
CA VAL A 64 1.07 8.40 17.62
C VAL A 64 0.98 6.88 17.62
N LYS A 65 0.71 6.29 18.79
CA LYS A 65 0.41 4.87 18.96
C LYS A 65 -1.07 4.69 19.30
N GLN A 66 -1.85 4.33 18.30
CA GLN A 66 -3.27 4.04 18.42
C GLN A 66 -3.51 2.59 18.88
N PHE A 67 -4.24 2.43 19.97
CA PHE A 67 -4.70 1.16 20.51
C PHE A 67 -6.22 1.00 20.32
N ARG A 68 -6.64 -0.19 19.85
CA ARG A 68 -8.05 -0.52 19.60
C ARG A 68 -8.62 -1.47 20.66
N HIS A 69 -9.90 -1.29 20.99
CA HIS A 69 -10.64 -2.03 22.04
C HIS A 69 -11.86 -2.79 21.49
N LEU A 70 -11.61 -3.69 20.52
CA LEU A 70 -12.69 -4.32 19.75
C LEU A 70 -13.44 -5.44 20.49
N GLY A 71 -12.78 -6.17 21.40
CA GLY A 71 -13.38 -7.31 22.09
C GLY A 71 -13.82 -7.01 23.52
N LEU A 72 -14.82 -7.74 24.01
CA LEU A 72 -15.33 -7.64 25.40
C LEU A 72 -14.20 -7.77 26.44
N ARG A 73 -13.26 -8.71 26.22
CA ARG A 73 -12.09 -8.88 27.11
C ARG A 73 -11.19 -7.64 27.14
N ASP A 74 -11.02 -6.95 26.02
CA ASP A 74 -10.18 -5.76 25.94
C ASP A 74 -10.87 -4.55 26.59
N ARG A 75 -12.20 -4.46 26.47
CA ARG A 75 -13.03 -3.46 27.17
C ARG A 75 -13.02 -3.66 28.68
N LEU A 76 -13.22 -4.90 29.16
CA LEU A 76 -13.14 -5.22 30.59
C LEU A 76 -11.76 -4.91 31.17
N LYS A 77 -10.68 -5.24 30.45
CA LYS A 77 -9.32 -4.89 30.88
C LYS A 77 -9.11 -3.38 30.94
N ARG A 78 -9.69 -2.61 30.02
CA ARG A 78 -9.63 -1.14 30.04
C ARG A 78 -10.33 -0.61 31.28
N ARG A 79 -11.52 -1.11 31.60
CA ARG A 79 -12.28 -0.72 32.81
C ARG A 79 -11.51 -0.99 34.11
N VAL A 80 -10.90 -2.17 34.23
CA VAL A 80 -10.23 -2.57 35.48
C VAL A 80 -8.81 -2.02 35.62
N GLN A 81 -8.08 -1.85 34.52
CA GLN A 81 -6.63 -1.58 34.57
C GLN A 81 -6.19 -0.33 33.81
N GLY A 82 -7.13 0.41 33.23
CA GLY A 82 -6.86 1.49 32.27
C GLY A 82 -6.48 0.97 30.88
N SER A 83 -6.49 1.89 29.91
CA SER A 83 -6.10 1.60 28.52
C SER A 83 -4.61 1.27 28.38
N LYS A 84 -4.23 0.70 27.24
CA LYS A 84 -2.81 0.47 26.92
C LYS A 84 -2.05 1.79 26.75
N ALA A 85 -2.72 2.82 26.24
CA ALA A 85 -2.15 4.17 26.13
C ALA A 85 -1.83 4.73 27.53
N ALA A 86 -2.79 4.70 28.46
CA ALA A 86 -2.59 5.16 29.84
C ALA A 86 -1.50 4.38 30.58
N LYS A 87 -1.31 3.09 30.27
CA LYS A 87 -0.19 2.29 30.78
C LYS A 87 1.15 2.74 30.21
N SER A 88 1.23 2.93 28.89
CA SER A 88 2.44 3.47 28.23
C SER A 88 2.82 4.84 28.79
N TRP A 89 1.85 5.74 28.94
CA TRP A 89 2.02 7.07 29.51
C TRP A 89 2.66 7.04 30.90
N ARG A 90 2.05 6.29 31.83
CA ARG A 90 2.54 6.19 33.22
C ARG A 90 3.94 5.58 33.31
N VAL A 91 4.21 4.53 32.54
CA VAL A 91 5.53 3.88 32.56
C VAL A 91 6.60 4.79 31.95
N ALA A 92 6.28 5.51 30.87
CA ALA A 92 7.22 6.44 30.24
C ALA A 92 7.68 7.55 31.19
N HIS A 93 6.74 8.20 31.89
CA HIS A 93 7.08 9.21 32.90
C HIS A 93 7.88 8.62 34.08
N ALA A 94 7.51 7.43 34.54
CA ALA A 94 8.24 6.76 35.63
C ALA A 94 9.68 6.39 35.22
N LEU A 95 9.91 5.96 33.97
CA LEU A 95 11.25 5.67 33.45
C LEU A 95 12.12 6.93 33.35
N GLY A 96 11.53 8.06 32.93
CA GLY A 96 12.22 9.34 32.85
C GLY A 96 12.82 9.76 34.20
N ALA A 97 12.12 9.50 35.30
CA ALA A 97 12.60 9.78 36.64
C ALA A 97 13.81 8.92 37.08
N THR A 98 14.11 7.82 36.38
CA THR A 98 15.24 6.92 36.69
C THR A 98 16.45 7.09 35.76
N GLY A 99 16.42 8.10 34.89
CA GLY A 99 17.47 8.36 33.90
C GLY A 99 17.58 7.29 32.80
N LEU A 100 16.53 6.48 32.61
CA LEU A 100 16.44 5.52 31.49
C LEU A 100 15.75 6.22 30.33
N ALA A 101 16.35 6.16 29.15
CA ALA A 101 15.82 6.85 27.99
C ALA A 101 14.59 6.13 27.41
N THR A 102 13.59 6.92 27.07
CA THR A 102 12.41 6.54 26.29
C THR A 102 11.99 7.78 25.49
N PRO A 103 11.36 7.65 24.31
CA PRO A 103 10.85 8.80 23.60
C PRO A 103 9.94 9.63 24.51
N GLU A 104 10.18 10.93 24.55
CA GLU A 104 9.51 11.85 25.47
C GLU A 104 7.98 11.71 25.37
N PRO A 105 7.27 11.36 26.46
CA PRO A 105 5.81 11.27 26.45
C PRO A 105 5.20 12.68 26.39
N LEU A 106 4.36 12.94 25.38
CA LEU A 106 3.79 14.26 25.12
C LEU A 106 2.29 14.34 25.40
N LEU A 107 1.50 13.39 24.88
CA LEU A 107 0.06 13.32 25.13
C LEU A 107 -0.44 11.90 25.42
N LEU A 108 -1.45 11.82 26.27
CA LEU A 108 -2.40 10.71 26.40
C LEU A 108 -3.76 11.18 25.93
N ILE A 109 -4.38 10.47 24.98
CA ILE A 109 -5.72 10.78 24.47
C ILE A 109 -6.59 9.53 24.59
N GLU A 110 -7.74 9.64 25.24
CA GLU A 110 -8.70 8.56 25.45
C GLU A 110 -10.06 8.92 24.86
N SER A 111 -10.63 8.00 24.08
CA SER A 111 -12.03 8.13 23.68
C SER A 111 -12.94 7.97 24.90
N GLU A 112 -13.99 8.79 24.99
CA GLU A 112 -15.03 8.68 26.02
C GLU A 112 -15.68 7.29 26.05
N GLY A 113 -15.90 6.69 24.88
CA GLY A 113 -16.47 5.34 24.77
C GLY A 113 -15.46 4.25 25.09
N GLU A 114 -15.86 3.25 25.90
CA GLU A 114 -14.99 2.10 26.23
C GLU A 114 -14.55 1.30 24.99
N ALA A 115 -15.40 1.27 23.95
CA ALA A 115 -15.11 0.63 22.67
C ALA A 115 -14.21 1.49 21.75
N GLY A 116 -14.09 2.78 22.04
CA GLY A 116 -13.30 3.72 21.26
C GLY A 116 -11.79 3.50 21.39
N PRO A 117 -10.99 4.11 20.51
CA PRO A 117 -9.53 4.02 20.55
C PRO A 117 -8.93 4.81 21.72
N ALA A 118 -7.68 4.48 22.04
CA ALA A 118 -6.84 5.27 22.95
C ALA A 118 -5.46 5.47 22.31
N PHE A 119 -4.84 6.62 22.55
CA PHE A 119 -3.64 7.06 21.88
C PHE A 119 -2.57 7.47 22.89
N TYR A 120 -1.36 6.97 22.65
CA TYR A 120 -0.15 7.43 23.33
C TYR A 120 0.70 8.18 22.30
N VAL A 121 1.04 9.43 22.60
CA VAL A 121 1.81 10.32 21.73
C VAL A 121 3.14 10.62 22.40
N CYS A 122 4.23 10.39 21.67
CA CYS A 122 5.58 10.68 22.14
C CYS A 122 6.42 11.34 21.05
N ARG A 123 7.52 11.97 21.43
CA ARG A 123 8.45 12.58 20.47
C ARG A 123 8.95 11.57 19.45
N HIS A 124 9.00 11.95 18.17
CA HIS A 124 9.66 11.16 17.15
C HIS A 124 11.17 11.32 17.29
N LEU A 125 11.89 10.22 17.41
CA LEU A 125 13.34 10.22 17.46
C LEU A 125 13.90 10.09 16.05
N THR A 126 14.72 11.07 15.63
CA THR A 126 15.56 10.96 14.44
C THR A 126 16.86 10.23 14.80
N ASP A 127 17.55 9.70 13.78
CA ASP A 127 18.91 9.16 13.93
C ASP A 127 19.02 8.01 14.95
N VAL A 128 17.98 7.17 15.00
CA VAL A 128 17.96 5.96 15.83
C VAL A 128 17.67 4.73 14.97
N HIS A 129 18.21 3.60 15.41
CA HIS A 129 18.08 2.31 14.73
C HIS A 129 17.44 1.27 15.66
N GLU A 130 16.59 0.39 15.13
CA GLU A 130 16.09 -0.76 15.92
C GLU A 130 17.22 -1.78 16.14
N THR A 131 17.47 -2.14 17.40
CA THR A 131 18.49 -3.13 17.81
C THR A 131 18.33 -4.48 17.09
N ARG A 132 17.11 -4.81 16.64
CA ARG A 132 16.82 -6.05 15.92
C ARG A 132 17.64 -6.24 14.64
N TYR A 133 17.98 -5.17 13.93
CA TYR A 133 18.67 -5.28 12.65
C TYR A 133 20.15 -5.60 12.90
N LEU A 134 20.77 -4.85 13.83
CA LEU A 134 22.11 -5.13 14.33
C LEU A 134 22.25 -6.57 14.84
N LEU A 135 21.35 -7.02 15.73
CA LEU A 135 21.44 -8.39 16.26
C LEU A 135 21.16 -9.47 15.21
N ARG A 136 20.35 -9.19 14.18
CA ARG A 136 20.17 -10.12 13.05
C ARG A 136 21.46 -10.26 12.24
N ALA A 137 22.09 -9.14 11.89
CA ALA A 137 23.37 -9.13 11.20
C ALA A 137 24.46 -9.82 12.04
N ALA A 138 24.53 -9.54 13.34
CA ALA A 138 25.46 -10.18 14.26
C ALA A 138 25.30 -11.70 14.32
N ASN A 139 24.06 -12.18 14.44
CA ASN A 139 23.75 -13.60 14.43
C ASN A 139 24.07 -14.28 13.08
N ALA A 140 24.04 -13.52 11.98
CA ALA A 140 24.43 -13.99 10.65
C ALA A 140 25.93 -13.81 10.35
N GLY A 141 26.72 -13.26 11.29
CA GLY A 141 28.14 -12.98 11.08
C GLY A 141 28.44 -11.78 10.20
N ARG A 142 27.45 -10.93 9.90
CA ARG A 142 27.55 -9.78 8.97
C ARG A 142 27.48 -8.40 9.64
N ALA A 143 27.57 -8.33 10.97
CA ALA A 143 27.46 -7.04 11.68
C ALA A 143 28.53 -6.02 11.26
N ALA A 144 29.78 -6.45 11.05
CA ALA A 144 30.86 -5.54 10.64
C ALA A 144 30.66 -4.98 9.21
N GLU A 145 30.00 -5.75 8.34
CA GLU A 145 29.67 -5.34 6.97
C GLU A 145 28.46 -4.39 6.94
N GLU A 146 27.37 -4.77 7.62
CA GLU A 146 26.10 -4.03 7.58
C GLU A 146 26.06 -2.83 8.55
N PHE A 147 26.84 -2.86 9.63
CA PHE A 147 26.86 -1.83 10.68
C PHE A 147 28.30 -1.48 11.08
N PRO A 148 29.14 -1.00 10.13
CA PRO A 148 30.57 -0.75 10.37
C PRO A 148 30.83 0.32 11.44
N ALA A 149 29.87 1.21 11.68
CA ALA A 149 29.94 2.26 12.69
C ALA A 149 29.62 1.77 14.11
N VAL A 150 29.32 0.49 14.33
CA VAL A 150 28.94 -0.06 15.64
C VAL A 150 29.93 -1.14 16.09
N ASP A 151 30.58 -0.92 17.22
CA ASP A 151 31.30 -1.97 17.93
C ASP A 151 30.28 -2.83 18.69
N LEU A 152 30.05 -4.03 18.16
CA LEU A 152 29.07 -4.97 18.72
C LEU A 152 29.37 -5.32 20.19
N ALA A 153 30.64 -5.42 20.57
CA ALA A 153 31.04 -5.78 21.92
C ALA A 153 30.67 -4.66 22.91
N ARG A 154 31.02 -3.41 22.56
CA ARG A 154 30.63 -2.22 23.34
C ARG A 154 29.12 -2.04 23.39
N PHE A 155 28.42 -2.32 22.29
CA PHE A 155 26.96 -2.30 22.23
C PHE A 155 26.32 -3.29 23.20
N LEU A 156 26.79 -4.55 23.21
CA LEU A 156 26.27 -5.59 24.12
C LEU A 156 26.51 -5.23 25.59
N ASP A 157 27.64 -4.60 25.90
CA ASP A 157 27.93 -4.13 27.24
C ASP A 157 26.96 -3.02 27.68
N ALA A 158 26.74 -2.04 26.81
CA ALA A 158 25.78 -0.96 27.06
C ALA A 158 24.36 -1.49 27.26
N LEU A 159 23.95 -2.46 26.43
CA LEU A 159 22.66 -3.12 26.51
C LEU A 159 22.49 -3.88 27.84
N GLY A 160 23.52 -4.62 28.28
CA GLY A 160 23.53 -5.33 29.56
C GLY A 160 23.41 -4.39 30.75
N ARG A 161 24.19 -3.29 30.76
CA ARG A 161 24.12 -2.25 31.81
C ARG A 161 22.77 -1.55 31.85
N MET A 162 22.19 -1.21 30.69
CA MET A 162 20.85 -0.63 30.61
C MET A 162 19.80 -1.59 31.19
N ALA A 163 19.84 -2.87 30.81
CA ALA A 163 18.90 -3.88 31.31
C ALA A 163 19.02 -4.07 32.83
N ARG A 164 20.24 -3.98 33.38
CA ARG A 164 20.47 -3.98 34.83
C ARG A 164 19.79 -2.79 35.49
N ARG A 165 20.07 -1.58 35.01
CA ARG A 165 19.46 -0.33 35.52
C ARG A 165 17.93 -0.39 35.49
N LEU A 166 17.34 -0.93 34.43
CA LEU A 166 15.90 -1.14 34.31
C LEU A 166 15.35 -2.04 35.42
N HIS A 167 15.97 -3.20 35.65
CA HIS A 167 15.52 -4.15 36.66
C HIS A 167 15.80 -3.68 38.09
N ASP A 168 16.91 -2.99 38.32
CA ASP A 168 17.27 -2.42 39.63
C ASP A 168 16.33 -1.28 40.02
N ALA A 169 15.84 -0.51 39.04
CA ALA A 169 14.77 0.47 39.21
C ALA A 169 13.37 -0.15 39.38
N GLY A 170 13.25 -1.49 39.43
CA GLY A 170 11.99 -2.19 39.68
C GLY A 170 11.04 -2.27 38.48
N PHE A 171 11.53 -2.04 37.26
CA PHE A 171 10.74 -2.20 36.04
C PHE A 171 10.89 -3.59 35.46
N TRP A 172 9.77 -4.27 35.25
CA TRP A 172 9.69 -5.53 34.51
C TRP A 172 9.04 -5.29 33.16
N HIS A 173 9.83 -5.23 32.08
CA HIS A 173 9.36 -4.87 30.75
C HIS A 173 8.40 -5.91 30.17
N ARG A 174 8.64 -7.20 30.43
CA ARG A 174 7.83 -8.36 29.99
C ARG A 174 7.80 -8.61 28.49
N ASP A 175 8.45 -7.74 27.73
CA ASP A 175 8.61 -7.83 26.28
C ASP A 175 9.96 -7.23 25.86
N PHE A 176 11.01 -7.43 26.67
CA PHE A 176 12.35 -6.92 26.42
C PHE A 176 13.04 -7.63 25.25
N SER A 177 12.58 -7.34 24.04
CA SER A 177 13.08 -7.91 22.79
C SER A 177 13.81 -6.86 21.96
N SER A 178 14.59 -7.29 20.98
CA SER A 178 15.41 -6.40 20.16
C SER A 178 14.63 -5.38 19.32
N GLY A 179 13.34 -5.59 19.09
CA GLY A 179 12.48 -4.60 18.42
C GLY A 179 11.98 -3.50 19.35
N ASN A 180 12.18 -3.63 20.68
CA ASN A 180 11.72 -2.68 21.69
C ASN A 180 12.87 -1.86 22.31
N VAL A 181 14.06 -1.95 21.71
CA VAL A 181 15.22 -1.14 22.06
C VAL A 181 15.71 -0.44 20.80
N LEU A 182 15.66 0.88 20.80
CA LEU A 182 16.28 1.71 19.77
C LEU A 182 17.64 2.18 20.27
N TYR A 183 18.60 2.35 19.37
CA TYR A 183 19.91 2.89 19.71
C TYR A 183 20.29 4.03 18.81
N ARG A 184 21.04 4.99 19.37
CA ARG A 184 21.73 6.03 18.62
C ARG A 184 23.22 5.69 18.60
N THR A 185 23.83 5.75 17.42
CA THR A 185 25.28 5.52 17.29
C THR A 185 26.03 6.68 17.94
N GLY A 186 26.94 6.37 18.85
CA GLY A 186 27.81 7.34 19.52
C GLY A 186 29.26 7.24 19.05
N PRO A 187 30.16 8.00 19.70
CA PRO A 187 31.59 7.96 19.41
C PRO A 187 32.20 6.58 19.62
N GLU A 188 33.26 6.28 18.86
CA GLU A 188 34.04 5.03 18.98
C GLU A 188 33.20 3.74 18.96
N GLY A 189 32.12 3.73 18.17
CA GLY A 189 31.28 2.55 17.94
C GLY A 189 30.36 2.13 19.09
N ALA A 190 30.38 2.83 20.23
CA ALA A 190 29.44 2.58 21.32
C ALA A 190 28.11 3.32 21.07
N PRO A 191 26.96 2.79 21.53
CA PRO A 191 25.72 3.56 21.47
C PRO A 191 25.78 4.74 22.45
N SER A 192 25.43 5.96 22.00
CA SER A 192 25.30 7.12 22.90
C SER A 192 24.10 6.94 23.82
N ASP A 193 23.02 6.40 23.26
CA ASP A 193 21.73 6.24 23.92
C ASP A 193 21.07 4.92 23.55
N LEU A 194 20.34 4.36 24.51
CA LEU A 194 19.45 3.22 24.32
C LEU A 194 18.05 3.59 24.81
N TYR A 195 17.10 3.65 23.88
CA TYR A 195 15.72 4.05 24.15
C TYR A 195 14.82 2.82 24.26
N LEU A 196 14.06 2.74 25.34
CA LEU A 196 13.03 1.72 25.52
C LEU A 196 11.72 2.17 24.89
N VAL A 197 11.11 1.28 24.10
CA VAL A 197 9.80 1.50 23.46
C VAL A 197 8.85 0.34 23.76
N ASP A 198 7.57 0.47 23.39
CA ASP A 198 6.52 -0.54 23.66
C ASP A 198 6.29 -0.87 25.15
N LEU A 199 6.11 0.19 25.95
CA LEU A 199 6.01 0.10 27.42
C LEU A 199 4.67 -0.42 27.96
N ASN A 200 3.65 -0.67 27.12
CA ASN A 200 2.28 -0.99 27.59
C ASN A 200 2.14 -2.34 28.32
N ARG A 201 3.18 -3.18 28.36
CA ARG A 201 3.19 -4.45 29.12
C ARG A 201 4.01 -4.38 30.39
N THR A 202 4.81 -3.32 30.55
CA THR A 202 5.74 -3.13 31.65
C THR A 202 4.99 -3.08 32.98
N ARG A 203 5.55 -3.72 34.00
CA ARG A 203 5.12 -3.62 35.39
C ARG A 203 6.17 -2.86 36.17
N MET A 204 5.73 -2.12 37.17
CA MET A 204 6.61 -1.32 38.05
C MET A 204 6.11 -1.42 39.49
N GLY A 205 6.97 -1.06 40.45
CA GLY A 205 6.62 -0.97 41.87
C GLY A 205 6.89 -2.22 42.72
N LYS A 206 7.55 -3.25 42.18
CA LYS A 206 8.05 -4.39 42.96
C LYS A 206 9.44 -4.82 42.46
N PRO A 207 10.38 -5.20 43.35
CA PRO A 207 11.65 -5.79 42.96
C PRO A 207 11.42 -7.09 42.16
N LEU A 208 12.22 -7.29 41.11
CA LEU A 208 12.14 -8.49 40.29
C LEU A 208 12.95 -9.63 40.90
N THR A 209 12.37 -10.82 40.91
CA THR A 209 13.09 -12.06 41.21
C THR A 209 14.14 -12.38 40.15
N THR A 210 15.16 -13.17 40.50
CA THR A 210 16.17 -13.66 39.55
C THR A 210 15.52 -14.34 38.34
N GLY A 211 14.48 -15.16 38.54
CA GLY A 211 13.76 -15.82 37.46
C GLY A 211 13.03 -14.87 36.52
N GLU A 212 12.44 -13.78 37.04
CA GLU A 212 11.80 -12.75 36.23
C GLU A 212 12.82 -11.96 35.42
N ARG A 213 13.94 -11.56 36.05
CA ARG A 213 15.08 -10.90 35.39
C ARG A 213 15.59 -11.76 34.24
N MET A 214 15.93 -13.03 34.50
CA MET A 214 16.44 -13.94 33.46
C MET A 214 15.43 -14.16 32.33
N ARG A 215 14.14 -14.32 32.64
CA ARG A 215 13.10 -14.48 31.63
C ARG A 215 12.89 -13.23 30.77
N ASP A 216 13.16 -12.03 31.29
CA ASP A 216 13.09 -10.81 30.49
C ASP A 216 14.31 -10.67 29.59
N LEU A 217 15.52 -10.86 30.13
CA LEU A 217 16.76 -10.88 29.34
C LEU A 217 16.73 -11.93 28.23
N SER A 218 16.13 -13.10 28.48
CA SER A 218 16.09 -14.21 27.52
C SER A 218 15.29 -13.92 26.26
N ARG A 219 14.51 -12.83 26.22
CA ARG A 219 13.76 -12.40 25.03
C ARG A 219 14.66 -11.70 23.99
N MET A 220 15.87 -11.30 24.37
CA MET A 220 16.84 -10.73 23.45
C MET A 220 17.45 -11.86 22.59
N PRO A 221 17.36 -11.82 21.26
CA PRO A 221 17.79 -12.92 20.40
C PRO A 221 19.31 -12.88 20.15
N ILE A 222 20.11 -12.98 21.20
CA ILE A 222 21.58 -13.09 21.11
C ILE A 222 21.90 -14.59 21.04
N LEU A 223 22.34 -15.09 19.88
CA LEU A 223 22.47 -16.54 19.65
C LEU A 223 23.88 -17.07 19.93
N ARG A 224 24.91 -16.23 19.77
CA ARG A 224 26.31 -16.66 19.94
C ARG A 224 26.64 -16.74 21.45
N PRO A 225 27.18 -17.86 21.96
CA PRO A 225 27.50 -18.01 23.38
C PRO A 225 28.41 -16.91 23.93
N ALA A 226 29.45 -16.51 23.18
CA ALA A 226 30.36 -15.44 23.59
C ALA A 226 29.64 -14.09 23.78
N ASP A 227 28.71 -13.76 22.90
CA ASP A 227 27.90 -12.53 23.01
C ASP A 227 26.92 -12.61 24.19
N GLN A 228 26.33 -13.79 24.44
CA GLN A 228 25.46 -14.01 25.59
C GLN A 228 26.23 -13.81 26.89
N ASP A 229 27.44 -14.37 26.98
CA ASP A 229 28.30 -14.25 28.15
C ASP A 229 28.72 -12.81 28.40
N ARG A 230 29.06 -12.08 27.35
CA ARG A 230 29.36 -10.65 27.43
C ARG A 230 28.18 -9.81 27.91
N PHE A 231 27.01 -9.99 27.28
CA PHE A 231 25.78 -9.30 27.66
C PHE A 231 25.39 -9.57 29.12
N LEU A 232 25.48 -10.83 29.55
CA LEU A 232 25.17 -11.23 30.92
C LEU A 232 26.21 -10.74 31.93
N ALA A 233 27.50 -10.73 31.57
CA ALA A 233 28.56 -10.19 32.41
C ALA A 233 28.34 -8.69 32.64
N ALA A 234 28.07 -7.92 31.59
CA ALA A 234 27.75 -6.50 31.71
C ALA A 234 26.49 -6.25 32.55
N TYR A 235 25.48 -7.12 32.45
CA TYR A 235 24.29 -7.06 33.29
C TYR A 235 24.58 -7.32 34.78
N TRP A 236 25.54 -8.18 35.12
CA TRP A 236 25.92 -8.49 36.50
C TRP A 236 27.09 -7.65 37.03
N GLY A 237 27.51 -6.61 36.33
CA GLY A 237 28.57 -5.71 36.80
C GLY A 237 29.99 -6.20 36.52
N GLY A 238 30.18 -7.00 35.48
CA GLY A 238 31.48 -7.54 35.04
C GLY A 238 31.71 -9.01 35.41
N GLU A 239 30.87 -9.57 36.30
CA GLU A 239 30.97 -10.97 36.71
C GLU A 239 30.26 -11.91 35.71
N PRO A 240 30.90 -13.02 35.28
CA PRO A 240 30.23 -14.04 34.49
C PRO A 240 28.96 -14.55 35.18
N ALA A 241 27.87 -14.73 34.43
CA ALA A 241 26.68 -15.39 34.97
C ALA A 241 26.98 -16.87 35.29
N GLY A 242 27.25 -17.17 36.56
CA GLY A 242 27.57 -18.53 37.02
C GLY A 242 26.35 -19.46 37.13
N GLY A 243 26.61 -20.76 37.02
CA GLY A 243 25.75 -21.87 37.45
C GLY A 243 24.25 -21.72 37.15
N LEU A 244 23.46 -21.63 38.22
CA LEU A 244 21.99 -21.60 38.17
C LEU A 244 21.43 -20.42 37.38
N ARG A 245 22.06 -19.24 37.43
CA ARG A 245 21.56 -18.02 36.74
C ARG A 245 21.62 -18.19 35.22
N LYS A 246 22.77 -18.65 34.70
CA LYS A 246 22.95 -18.94 33.27
C LYS A 246 22.07 -20.10 32.83
N GLY A 247 21.92 -21.14 33.66
CA GLY A 247 20.98 -22.24 33.40
C GLY A 247 19.52 -21.76 33.21
N ILE A 248 19.01 -20.91 34.12
CA ILE A 248 17.66 -20.34 34.02
C ILE A 248 17.52 -19.47 32.75
N TYR A 249 18.52 -18.63 32.48
CA TYR A 249 18.54 -17.80 31.27
C TYR A 249 18.48 -18.64 30.00
N LEU A 250 19.34 -19.65 29.87
CA LEU A 250 19.41 -20.51 28.68
C LEU A 250 18.12 -21.30 28.47
N ALA A 251 17.56 -21.87 29.55
CA ALA A 251 16.27 -22.57 29.48
C ALA A 251 15.15 -21.63 28.99
N ALA A 252 15.07 -20.42 29.55
CA ALA A 252 14.09 -19.42 29.11
C ALA A 252 14.33 -18.94 27.67
N HIS A 253 15.59 -18.79 27.27
CA HIS A 253 16.01 -18.32 25.95
C HIS A 253 15.67 -19.36 24.87
N HIS A 254 16.06 -20.62 25.07
CA HIS A 254 15.72 -21.72 24.19
C HIS A 254 14.21 -21.94 24.10
N GLY A 255 13.50 -21.88 25.23
CA GLY A 255 12.04 -21.95 25.24
C GLY A 255 11.38 -20.81 24.45
N PHE A 256 11.90 -19.59 24.55
CA PHE A 256 11.42 -18.45 23.77
C PHE A 256 11.67 -18.62 22.26
N LEU A 257 12.87 -19.03 21.86
CA LEU A 257 13.23 -19.30 20.47
C LEU A 257 12.38 -20.44 19.89
N TRP A 258 12.23 -21.54 20.62
CA TRP A 258 11.39 -22.68 20.23
C TRP A 258 9.94 -22.24 20.03
N LYS A 259 9.36 -21.50 20.99
CA LYS A 259 8.00 -20.96 20.86
C LYS A 259 7.84 -20.10 19.61
N ASN A 260 8.82 -19.27 19.29
CA ASN A 260 8.76 -18.39 18.12
C ASN A 260 8.87 -19.18 16.81
N ARG A 261 9.77 -20.16 16.72
CA ARG A 261 9.89 -21.09 15.57
C ARG A 261 8.62 -21.93 15.39
N ALA A 262 8.08 -22.50 16.47
CA ALA A 262 6.85 -23.28 16.47
C ALA A 262 5.63 -22.45 16.03
N LYS A 263 5.51 -21.20 16.52
CA LYS A 263 4.45 -20.28 16.07
C LYS A 263 4.52 -19.98 14.58
N GLN A 264 5.71 -19.87 13.99
CA GLN A 264 5.86 -19.67 12.55
C GLN A 264 5.40 -20.91 11.77
N ARG A 265 5.74 -22.12 12.23
CA ARG A 265 5.28 -23.38 11.62
C ARG A 265 3.76 -23.57 11.72
N LEU A 266 3.17 -23.34 12.90
CA LEU A 266 1.73 -23.50 13.14
C LEU A 266 0.85 -22.47 12.41
N ARG A 267 1.38 -21.26 12.17
CA ARG A 267 0.70 -20.21 11.38
C ARG A 267 0.47 -20.61 9.92
N GLY A 268 1.21 -21.58 9.37
CA GLY A 268 1.01 -22.07 8.01
C GLY A 268 -0.27 -22.90 7.81
N GLY A 269 -0.68 -23.68 8.83
CA GLY A 269 -1.81 -24.63 8.73
C GLY A 269 -3.13 -24.15 9.36
N THR A 270 -3.09 -23.61 10.58
CA THR A 270 -4.31 -23.31 11.36
C THR A 270 -4.86 -21.90 11.15
N ALA A 271 -4.04 -20.95 10.68
CA ALA A 271 -4.48 -19.58 10.41
C ALA A 271 -5.48 -19.52 9.22
N LYS A 272 -5.38 -20.45 8.25
CA LYS A 272 -6.27 -20.50 7.08
C LYS A 272 -7.71 -20.87 7.44
N LEU A 273 -7.91 -21.80 8.39
CA LEU A 273 -9.24 -22.18 8.87
C LEU A 273 -9.85 -21.12 9.79
N GLY A 274 -9.05 -20.54 10.70
CA GLY A 274 -9.52 -19.52 11.64
C GLY A 274 -9.97 -18.21 10.96
N ASP A 275 -9.37 -17.85 9.83
CA ASP A 275 -9.77 -16.70 9.01
C ASP A 275 -11.09 -16.91 8.23
N LEU A 276 -11.57 -18.16 8.13
CA LEU A 276 -12.86 -18.46 7.51
C LEU A 276 -14.03 -18.07 8.43
N PHE A 277 -13.85 -18.22 9.74
CA PHE A 277 -14.89 -18.05 10.76
C PHE A 277 -14.77 -16.76 11.58
N ARG A 278 -13.62 -16.06 11.54
CA ARG A 278 -13.49 -14.77 12.23
C ARG A 278 -14.16 -13.64 11.43
N PRO A 279 -15.11 -12.89 12.02
CA PRO A 279 -15.61 -11.68 11.41
C PRO A 279 -14.44 -10.69 11.26
N ARG A 280 -14.21 -10.21 10.04
CA ARG A 280 -13.27 -9.11 9.80
C ARG A 280 -13.93 -7.85 10.34
N THR A 281 -13.35 -7.29 11.40
CA THR A 281 -13.72 -5.97 11.88
C THR A 281 -13.03 -4.94 10.99
N ALA A 282 -13.80 -3.99 10.47
CA ALA A 282 -13.28 -2.89 9.69
C ALA A 282 -12.25 -2.08 10.51
N HIS A 283 -11.33 -1.38 9.85
CA HIS A 283 -10.37 -0.51 10.53
C HIS A 283 -11.08 0.75 11.06
N ALA A 284 -10.50 1.43 12.05
CA ALA A 284 -11.18 2.57 12.71
C ALA A 284 -11.44 3.75 11.77
N HIS A 285 -10.68 3.87 10.69
CA HIS A 285 -10.85 4.90 9.66
C HIS A 285 -11.92 4.55 8.61
N ILE A 286 -12.39 3.30 8.59
CA ILE A 286 -13.41 2.84 7.66
C ILE A 286 -14.78 3.15 8.28
N PRO A 287 -15.65 3.92 7.61
CA PRO A 287 -16.98 4.21 8.12
C PRO A 287 -17.77 2.93 8.40
N ASP A 288 -18.63 2.97 9.42
CA ASP A 288 -19.57 1.87 9.64
C ASP A 288 -20.59 1.80 8.49
N ALA A 289 -20.98 0.57 8.11
CA ALA A 289 -22.09 0.38 7.19
C ALA A 289 -23.42 0.71 7.88
N PRO A 290 -24.44 1.21 7.15
CA PRO A 290 -25.77 1.42 7.72
C PRO A 290 -26.29 0.13 8.38
N ALA A 291 -26.87 0.25 9.58
CA ALA A 291 -27.21 -0.90 10.41
C ALA A 291 -28.27 -1.82 9.77
N ASP A 292 -29.15 -1.25 8.97
CA ASP A 292 -30.26 -1.85 8.23
C ASP A 292 -29.86 -2.30 6.80
N ALA A 293 -28.64 -1.98 6.34
CA ALA A 293 -28.20 -2.35 5.00
C ALA A 293 -28.18 -3.86 4.79
N SER A 294 -28.73 -4.30 3.65
CA SER A 294 -28.65 -5.69 3.19
C SER A 294 -27.19 -6.12 2.98
N VAL A 295 -26.91 -7.43 2.91
CA VAL A 295 -25.55 -7.94 2.67
C VAL A 295 -24.92 -7.36 1.39
N ARG A 296 -25.74 -7.06 0.37
CA ARG A 296 -25.29 -6.46 -0.89
C ARG A 296 -24.90 -5.00 -0.76
N ASP A 297 -25.48 -4.30 0.23
CA ASP A 297 -25.42 -2.85 0.37
C ASP A 297 -24.47 -2.38 1.47
N ARG A 298 -23.84 -3.30 2.18
CA ARG A 298 -22.82 -3.03 3.20
C ARG A 298 -21.46 -2.66 2.59
N ILE A 299 -21.45 -1.61 1.79
CA ILE A 299 -20.30 -1.06 1.07
C ILE A 299 -20.13 0.40 1.44
N VAL A 300 -18.92 0.80 1.84
CA VAL A 300 -18.57 2.18 2.19
C VAL A 300 -17.29 2.58 1.45
N TRP A 301 -17.08 3.87 1.22
CA TRP A 301 -15.82 4.36 0.65
C TRP A 301 -14.75 4.50 1.73
N ASP A 302 -13.58 3.87 1.55
CA ASP A 302 -12.39 4.11 2.36
C ASP A 302 -11.55 5.20 1.70
N ARG A 303 -11.59 6.40 2.30
CA ARG A 303 -10.89 7.59 1.79
C ARG A 303 -9.36 7.43 1.80
N LEU A 304 -8.80 6.64 2.72
CA LEU A 304 -7.34 6.56 2.86
C LEU A 304 -6.70 5.67 1.80
N SER A 305 -7.38 4.58 1.43
CA SER A 305 -6.94 3.70 0.34
C SER A 305 -7.51 4.11 -1.03
N ASP A 306 -8.44 5.08 -1.07
CA ASP A 306 -9.22 5.49 -2.24
C ASP A 306 -9.94 4.32 -2.92
N GLN A 307 -10.53 3.45 -2.10
CA GLN A 307 -11.22 2.25 -2.56
C GLN A 307 -12.47 1.95 -1.75
N PRO A 308 -13.47 1.25 -2.33
CA PRO A 308 -14.60 0.80 -1.55
C PRO A 308 -14.22 -0.36 -0.62
N HIS A 309 -14.78 -0.36 0.58
CA HIS A 309 -14.72 -1.42 1.58
C HIS A 309 -16.07 -2.14 1.70
N GLN A 310 -16.04 -3.46 1.69
CA GLN A 310 -17.25 -4.27 1.88
C GLN A 310 -17.24 -4.95 3.26
N HIS A 311 -18.17 -4.52 4.11
CA HIS A 311 -18.35 -5.02 5.49
C HIS A 311 -18.93 -6.44 5.56
N ALA A 312 -19.55 -6.94 4.49
CA ALA A 312 -20.10 -8.30 4.45
C ALA A 312 -19.02 -9.38 4.67
N GLY A 313 -19.27 -10.31 5.59
CA GLY A 313 -18.40 -11.46 5.85
C GLY A 313 -18.41 -12.50 4.71
N ARG A 314 -17.40 -13.38 4.67
CA ARG A 314 -17.23 -14.38 3.59
C ARG A 314 -18.45 -15.28 3.39
N LEU A 315 -19.04 -15.80 4.45
CA LEU A 315 -20.23 -16.66 4.40
C LEU A 315 -21.45 -15.91 3.85
N ALA A 316 -21.64 -14.65 4.23
CA ALA A 316 -22.72 -13.82 3.72
C ALA A 316 -22.56 -13.58 2.21
N LYS A 317 -21.34 -13.30 1.75
CA LYS A 317 -21.06 -13.18 0.29
C LYS A 317 -21.29 -14.49 -0.45
N LEU A 318 -20.94 -15.63 0.13
CA LEU A 318 -21.19 -16.93 -0.47
C LEU A 318 -22.69 -17.19 -0.65
N ARG A 319 -23.52 -16.90 0.36
CA ARG A 319 -24.98 -17.02 0.26
C ARG A 319 -25.55 -16.16 -0.87
N VAL A 320 -25.08 -14.92 -1.02
CA VAL A 320 -25.51 -14.06 -2.13
C VAL A 320 -25.13 -14.70 -3.48
N ARG A 321 -23.88 -15.14 -3.64
CA ARG A 321 -23.42 -15.79 -4.89
C ARG A 321 -24.18 -17.08 -5.22
N LEU A 322 -24.57 -17.86 -4.22
CA LEU A 322 -25.41 -19.04 -4.40
C LEU A 322 -26.84 -18.67 -4.85
N GLY A 323 -27.38 -17.55 -4.36
CA GLY A 323 -28.66 -17.02 -4.86
C GLY A 323 -28.60 -16.60 -6.33
N ASP A 324 -27.44 -16.14 -6.81
CA ASP A 324 -27.21 -15.70 -8.20
C ASP A 324 -26.74 -16.83 -9.15
N THR A 325 -26.83 -18.10 -8.73
CA THR A 325 -26.24 -19.24 -9.47
C THR A 325 -26.69 -19.32 -10.92
N GLY A 326 -27.98 -19.09 -11.21
CA GLY A 326 -28.49 -19.11 -12.59
C GLY A 326 -27.83 -18.06 -13.50
N VAL A 327 -27.56 -16.86 -12.96
CA VAL A 327 -26.90 -15.78 -13.69
C VAL A 327 -25.42 -16.12 -13.94
N HIS A 328 -24.76 -16.74 -12.97
CA HIS A 328 -23.37 -17.21 -13.12
C HIS A 328 -23.24 -18.40 -14.07
N ALA A 329 -24.19 -19.34 -14.06
CA ALA A 329 -24.21 -20.47 -15.00
C ALA A 329 -24.32 -19.97 -16.45
N ALA A 330 -25.20 -19.00 -16.72
CA ALA A 330 -25.32 -18.39 -18.05
C ALA A 330 -24.02 -17.69 -18.51
N GLN A 331 -23.28 -17.07 -17.58
CA GLN A 331 -21.95 -16.50 -17.89
C GLN A 331 -20.97 -17.60 -18.27
N MET A 332 -20.93 -18.69 -17.52
CA MET A 332 -20.00 -19.79 -17.82
C MET A 332 -20.28 -20.43 -19.17
N LEU A 333 -21.56 -20.58 -19.55
CA LEU A 333 -21.94 -21.02 -20.89
C LEU A 333 -21.50 -20.04 -21.98
N THR A 334 -21.64 -18.73 -21.74
CA THR A 334 -21.18 -17.67 -22.65
C THR A 334 -19.66 -17.74 -22.84
N VAL A 335 -18.91 -17.87 -21.74
CA VAL A 335 -17.44 -18.01 -21.76
C VAL A 335 -17.04 -19.28 -22.49
N ALA A 336 -17.66 -20.43 -22.18
CA ALA A 336 -17.36 -21.70 -22.82
C ALA A 336 -17.59 -21.65 -24.34
N GLY A 337 -18.67 -21.00 -24.79
CA GLY A 337 -18.97 -20.82 -26.21
C GLY A 337 -17.98 -19.89 -26.95
N ALA A 338 -17.46 -18.85 -26.29
CA ALA A 338 -16.52 -17.91 -26.89
C ALA A 338 -15.06 -18.40 -26.89
N LEU A 339 -14.71 -19.26 -25.93
CA LEU A 339 -13.32 -19.65 -25.66
C LEU A 339 -12.57 -20.25 -26.86
N PRO A 340 -13.14 -21.13 -27.71
CA PRO A 340 -12.42 -21.67 -28.86
C PRO A 340 -11.95 -20.59 -29.84
N GLY A 341 -12.81 -19.60 -30.13
CA GLY A 341 -12.50 -18.48 -31.00
C GLY A 341 -11.39 -17.60 -30.41
N ILE A 342 -11.48 -17.29 -29.12
CA ILE A 342 -10.47 -16.52 -28.38
C ILE A 342 -9.13 -17.24 -28.39
N LEU A 343 -9.09 -18.54 -28.11
CA LEU A 343 -7.84 -19.31 -28.07
C LEU A 343 -7.19 -19.45 -29.44
N ARG A 344 -7.98 -19.59 -30.51
CA ARG A 344 -7.48 -19.56 -31.88
C ARG A 344 -6.84 -18.20 -32.17
N ARG A 345 -7.55 -17.11 -31.89
CA ARG A 345 -7.04 -15.76 -32.11
C ARG A 345 -5.80 -15.44 -31.27
N TYR A 346 -5.77 -15.87 -30.01
CA TYR A 346 -4.61 -15.75 -29.13
C TYR A 346 -3.36 -16.41 -29.72
N ARG A 347 -3.50 -17.61 -30.29
CA ARG A 347 -2.38 -18.32 -30.93
C ARG A 347 -1.90 -17.61 -32.20
N GLU A 348 -2.81 -17.06 -32.99
CA GLU A 348 -2.46 -16.24 -34.17
C GLU A 348 -1.69 -14.96 -33.78
N LEU A 349 -2.19 -14.22 -32.79
CA LEU A 349 -1.53 -12.99 -32.32
C LEU A 349 -0.14 -13.29 -31.71
N LYS A 350 0.00 -14.44 -31.04
CA LYS A 350 1.27 -14.91 -30.49
C LYS A 350 2.36 -15.05 -31.56
N THR A 351 2.02 -15.49 -32.77
CA THR A 351 2.98 -15.64 -33.88
C THR A 351 3.35 -14.31 -34.55
N GLN A 352 2.60 -13.24 -34.28
CA GLN A 352 2.83 -11.90 -34.83
C GLN A 352 3.71 -11.02 -33.93
N LEU A 353 4.04 -11.48 -32.72
CA LEU A 353 4.92 -10.72 -31.82
C LEU A 353 6.32 -10.58 -32.44
N GLY A 354 6.78 -9.33 -32.54
CA GLY A 354 8.11 -9.00 -33.06
C GLY A 354 8.28 -9.17 -34.57
N THR A 355 7.20 -9.37 -35.34
CA THR A 355 7.29 -9.50 -36.81
C THR A 355 7.24 -8.16 -37.55
N ALA A 356 6.83 -7.09 -36.89
CA ALA A 356 6.75 -5.74 -37.44
C ALA A 356 7.12 -4.71 -36.38
N PRO A 357 7.61 -3.52 -36.78
CA PRO A 357 7.86 -2.43 -35.85
C PRO A 357 6.59 -2.02 -35.10
N VAL A 358 6.73 -1.72 -33.80
CA VAL A 358 5.62 -1.30 -32.93
C VAL A 358 5.83 0.16 -32.55
N ALA A 359 4.85 1.02 -32.83
CA ALA A 359 4.90 2.41 -32.41
C ALA A 359 4.81 2.51 -30.87
N TRP A 360 5.63 3.37 -30.28
CA TRP A 360 5.70 3.57 -28.85
C TRP A 360 5.23 4.99 -28.49
N GLY A 361 4.06 5.08 -27.85
CA GLY A 361 3.51 6.35 -27.38
C GLY A 361 2.28 6.22 -26.48
N GLY A 362 1.90 4.99 -26.10
CA GLY A 362 0.69 4.71 -25.33
C GLY A 362 0.80 4.93 -23.82
N VAL A 363 1.83 5.63 -23.34
CA VAL A 363 2.06 5.85 -21.91
C VAL A 363 1.08 6.88 -21.39
N GLY A 364 0.25 6.51 -20.42
CA GLY A 364 -0.71 7.39 -19.78
C GLY A 364 -0.63 7.39 -18.26
N LEU A 365 -1.22 8.41 -17.64
CA LEU A 365 -1.21 8.62 -16.20
C LEU A 365 -2.61 8.96 -15.68
N CYS A 366 -2.98 8.38 -14.55
CA CYS A 366 -4.23 8.69 -13.89
C CYS A 366 -4.07 9.83 -12.87
N LEU A 367 -5.00 10.77 -12.88
CA LEU A 367 -5.01 11.94 -12.02
C LEU A 367 -6.37 12.10 -11.31
N ARG A 368 -6.31 12.74 -10.15
CA ARG A 368 -7.43 13.36 -9.44
C ARG A 368 -7.00 14.75 -8.94
N PRO A 369 -7.95 15.67 -8.68
CA PRO A 369 -7.63 16.94 -8.03
C PRO A 369 -6.92 16.70 -6.70
N TRP A 370 -5.97 17.58 -6.39
CA TRP A 370 -5.29 17.59 -5.10
C TRP A 370 -5.56 18.92 -4.39
N PRO A 371 -6.60 19.00 -3.54
CA PRO A 371 -7.05 20.28 -2.97
C PRO A 371 -5.99 21.02 -2.16
N GLU A 372 -5.10 20.29 -1.48
CA GLU A 372 -4.03 20.89 -0.68
C GLU A 372 -2.95 21.57 -1.54
N ASN A 373 -2.84 21.19 -2.81
CA ASN A 373 -1.92 21.81 -3.76
C ASN A 373 -2.43 21.67 -5.22
N PRO A 374 -3.41 22.48 -5.65
CA PRO A 374 -4.12 22.30 -6.93
C PRO A 374 -3.24 22.45 -8.17
N GLU A 375 -2.22 23.30 -8.11
CA GLU A 375 -1.30 23.59 -9.23
C GLU A 375 -0.24 22.50 -9.43
N LEU A 376 0.11 21.78 -8.36
CA LEU A 376 1.21 20.84 -8.42
C LEU A 376 0.98 19.64 -9.35
N PRO A 377 -0.21 18.99 -9.40
CA PRO A 377 -0.50 17.97 -10.40
C PRO A 377 -0.25 18.45 -11.84
N LEU A 378 -0.56 19.72 -12.15
CA LEU A 378 -0.32 20.31 -13.47
C LEU A 378 1.18 20.45 -13.73
N ALA A 379 1.92 21.05 -12.79
CA ALA A 379 3.37 21.22 -12.90
C ALA A 379 4.11 19.88 -13.04
N LEU A 380 3.62 18.82 -12.38
CA LEU A 380 4.18 17.48 -12.49
C LEU A 380 3.86 16.80 -13.82
N VAL A 381 2.68 17.06 -14.40
CA VAL A 381 2.36 16.61 -15.77
C VAL A 381 3.29 17.29 -16.78
N ASP A 382 3.49 18.61 -16.63
CA ASP A 382 4.42 19.38 -17.45
C ASP A 382 5.86 18.85 -17.29
N GLU A 383 6.28 18.53 -16.06
CA GLU A 383 7.60 17.96 -15.78
C GLU A 383 7.80 16.56 -16.38
N LEU A 384 6.75 15.72 -16.39
CA LEU A 384 6.81 14.37 -16.98
C LEU A 384 6.71 14.39 -18.51
N GLY A 385 6.08 15.41 -19.09
CA GLY A 385 5.74 15.43 -20.53
C GLY A 385 4.66 14.42 -20.93
N VAL A 386 3.83 13.96 -19.99
CA VAL A 386 2.81 12.95 -20.27
C VAL A 386 1.63 13.54 -21.05
N ARG A 387 1.30 12.95 -22.20
CA ARG A 387 0.22 13.43 -23.08
C ARG A 387 -1.14 12.80 -22.80
N HIS A 388 -1.17 11.54 -22.38
CA HIS A 388 -2.42 10.81 -22.14
C HIS A 388 -2.79 10.82 -20.66
N VAL A 389 -3.94 11.42 -20.32
CA VAL A 389 -4.40 11.52 -18.94
C VAL A 389 -5.78 10.89 -18.78
N LEU A 390 -5.94 10.11 -17.71
CA LEU A 390 -7.23 9.57 -17.29
C LEU A 390 -7.67 10.21 -15.98
N LEU A 391 -8.84 10.86 -15.98
CA LEU A 391 -9.47 11.42 -14.79
C LEU A 391 -10.59 10.50 -14.30
N ARG A 392 -10.59 10.17 -13.00
CA ARG A 392 -11.67 9.41 -12.37
C ARG A 392 -12.71 10.38 -11.81
N LEU A 393 -13.92 10.35 -12.38
CA LEU A 393 -15.03 11.22 -11.98
C LEU A 393 -16.01 10.41 -11.14
N HIS A 394 -16.11 10.66 -9.84
CA HIS A 394 -16.99 9.91 -8.95
C HIS A 394 -18.46 10.34 -9.11
N PRO A 395 -19.34 9.58 -9.77
CA PRO A 395 -20.67 10.08 -10.15
C PRO A 395 -21.63 10.23 -8.96
N TRP A 396 -21.23 9.78 -7.77
CA TRP A 396 -21.98 9.95 -6.53
C TRP A 396 -21.65 11.24 -5.78
N GLU A 397 -20.61 11.97 -6.19
CA GLU A 397 -20.30 13.30 -5.65
C GLU A 397 -21.32 14.33 -6.19
N GLU A 398 -21.67 15.32 -5.37
CA GLU A 398 -22.66 16.35 -5.72
C GLU A 398 -22.13 17.36 -6.74
N THR A 399 -20.82 17.60 -6.70
CA THR A 399 -20.09 18.56 -7.54
C THR A 399 -18.79 17.94 -8.04
N HIS A 400 -18.34 18.39 -9.21
CA HIS A 400 -17.10 18.00 -9.89
C HIS A 400 -16.28 19.22 -10.32
N ALA A 401 -16.44 20.36 -9.65
CA ALA A 401 -15.82 21.61 -10.04
C ALA A 401 -14.28 21.53 -10.08
N ALA A 402 -13.66 20.88 -9.08
CA ALA A 402 -12.22 20.69 -9.04
C ALA A 402 -11.72 19.75 -10.16
N GLU A 403 -12.46 18.67 -10.45
CA GLU A 403 -12.18 17.81 -11.60
C GLU A 403 -12.31 18.57 -12.93
N GLU A 404 -13.30 19.45 -13.07
CA GLU A 404 -13.52 20.24 -14.27
C GLU A 404 -12.42 21.29 -14.48
N GLU A 405 -12.01 21.98 -13.42
CA GLU A 405 -10.89 22.93 -13.44
C GLU A 405 -9.58 22.23 -13.86
N LEU A 406 -9.30 21.06 -13.27
CA LEU A 406 -8.18 20.22 -13.65
C LEU A 406 -8.27 19.77 -15.12
N ALA A 407 -9.43 19.30 -15.57
CA ALA A 407 -9.65 18.89 -16.95
C ALA A 407 -9.42 20.05 -17.93
N ARG A 408 -9.94 21.24 -17.63
CA ARG A 408 -9.74 22.45 -18.44
C ARG A 408 -8.28 22.82 -18.55
N ALA A 409 -7.56 22.82 -17.43
CA ALA A 409 -6.14 23.18 -17.38
C ALA A 409 -5.25 22.17 -18.13
N LEU A 410 -5.57 20.88 -18.05
CA LEU A 410 -4.86 19.82 -18.81
C LEU A 410 -5.21 19.87 -20.31
N TYR A 411 -6.46 20.11 -20.67
CA TYR A 411 -6.89 20.26 -22.06
C TYR A 411 -6.19 21.46 -22.72
N ALA A 412 -6.08 22.59 -22.02
CA ALA A 412 -5.34 23.76 -22.50
C ALA A 412 -3.84 23.50 -22.73
N ARG A 413 -3.26 22.51 -22.05
CA ARG A 413 -1.88 22.04 -22.24
C ARG A 413 -1.73 21.02 -23.39
N GLY A 414 -2.83 20.69 -24.08
CA GLY A 414 -2.84 19.71 -25.15
C GLY A 414 -2.87 18.25 -24.68
N CYS A 415 -3.17 17.98 -23.40
CA CYS A 415 -3.33 16.63 -22.92
C CYS A 415 -4.58 15.97 -23.54
N GLU A 416 -4.45 14.72 -23.94
CA GLU A 416 -5.57 13.89 -24.36
C GLU A 416 -6.27 13.26 -23.16
N LEU A 417 -7.49 13.73 -22.87
CA LEU A 417 -8.25 13.28 -21.70
C LEU A 417 -9.12 12.05 -21.97
N THR A 418 -9.25 11.22 -20.94
CA THR A 418 -10.19 10.09 -20.83
C THR A 418 -10.85 10.15 -19.46
N PHE A 419 -12.16 9.95 -19.40
CA PHE A 419 -12.93 10.08 -18.15
C PHE A 419 -13.47 8.73 -17.70
N ALA A 420 -13.09 8.27 -16.51
CA ALA A 420 -13.64 7.05 -15.93
C ALA A 420 -14.83 7.35 -15.02
N LEU A 421 -15.94 6.66 -15.26
CA LEU A 421 -17.19 6.75 -14.51
C LEU A 421 -17.40 5.49 -13.65
N PRO A 422 -16.72 5.37 -12.49
CA PRO A 422 -16.96 4.27 -11.56
C PRO A 422 -18.37 4.32 -10.99
N GLN A 423 -18.87 3.15 -10.59
CA GLN A 423 -20.15 3.00 -9.93
C GLN A 423 -20.00 2.70 -8.43
N ASN A 424 -20.98 3.14 -7.65
CA ASN A 424 -21.18 2.68 -6.27
C ASN A 424 -22.52 1.93 -6.16
N ARG A 425 -22.83 1.39 -4.99
CA ARG A 425 -24.03 0.57 -4.82
C ARG A 425 -25.33 1.37 -4.97
N ASP A 426 -25.36 2.61 -4.51
CA ASP A 426 -26.57 3.45 -4.58
C ASP A 426 -26.95 3.74 -6.04
N LEU A 427 -25.95 4.09 -6.86
CA LEU A 427 -26.16 4.32 -8.30
C LEU A 427 -26.55 3.05 -9.05
N VAL A 428 -26.02 1.87 -8.65
CA VAL A 428 -26.43 0.58 -9.23
C VAL A 428 -27.90 0.26 -8.94
N ARG A 429 -28.41 0.67 -7.78
CA ARG A 429 -29.80 0.42 -7.36
C ARG A 429 -30.80 1.42 -7.92
N ASP A 430 -30.34 2.59 -8.32
CA ASP A 430 -31.16 3.69 -8.80
C ASP A 430 -30.72 4.12 -10.22
N PRO A 431 -31.31 3.51 -11.26
CA PRO A 431 -30.99 3.84 -12.64
C PRO A 431 -31.27 5.31 -13.01
N ALA A 432 -32.25 5.95 -12.37
CA ALA A 432 -32.57 7.35 -12.64
C ALA A 432 -31.47 8.26 -12.08
N ARG A 433 -31.00 7.98 -10.86
CA ARG A 433 -29.86 8.69 -10.27
C ARG A 433 -28.57 8.47 -11.07
N TRP A 434 -28.35 7.25 -11.58
CA TRP A 434 -27.24 6.97 -12.50
C TRP A 434 -27.35 7.78 -13.80
N ALA A 435 -28.51 7.75 -14.46
CA ALA A 435 -28.75 8.52 -15.68
C ALA A 435 -28.47 10.01 -15.47
N ALA A 436 -29.03 10.60 -14.42
CA ALA A 436 -28.84 12.01 -14.10
C ALA A 436 -27.37 12.34 -13.81
N ALA A 437 -26.62 11.44 -13.16
CA ALA A 437 -25.19 11.62 -12.94
C ALA A 437 -24.39 11.60 -14.25
N VAL A 438 -24.69 10.65 -15.15
CA VAL A 438 -24.06 10.57 -16.47
C VAL A 438 -24.39 11.80 -17.30
N GLU A 439 -25.63 12.29 -17.29
CA GLU A 439 -26.02 13.52 -18.01
C GLU A 439 -25.24 14.73 -17.54
N ARG A 440 -25.13 14.93 -16.21
CA ARG A 440 -24.34 16.03 -15.64
C ARG A 440 -22.86 15.94 -16.05
N LEU A 441 -22.26 14.76 -15.91
CA LEU A 441 -20.85 14.55 -16.23
C LEU A 441 -20.57 14.66 -17.74
N ALA A 442 -21.46 14.15 -18.58
CA ALA A 442 -21.34 14.32 -20.03
C ALA A 442 -21.41 15.80 -20.41
N GLY A 443 -22.36 16.55 -19.83
CA GLY A 443 -22.49 18.00 -20.07
C GLY A 443 -21.26 18.80 -19.64
N ALA A 444 -20.63 18.46 -18.52
CA ALA A 444 -19.46 19.16 -18.01
C ALA A 444 -18.15 18.77 -18.73
N PHE A 445 -17.96 17.50 -19.08
CA PHE A 445 -16.66 16.98 -19.49
C PHE A 445 -16.51 16.66 -20.99
N ALA A 446 -17.60 16.53 -21.75
CA ALA A 446 -17.52 16.18 -23.18
C ALA A 446 -16.74 17.19 -24.02
N GLY A 447 -16.68 18.46 -23.59
CA GLY A 447 -15.91 19.52 -24.25
C GLY A 447 -14.39 19.36 -24.14
N TYR A 448 -13.89 18.57 -23.18
CA TYR A 448 -12.45 18.40 -22.94
C TYR A 448 -11.90 17.07 -23.46
N GLY A 449 -12.75 16.13 -23.88
CA GLY A 449 -12.30 14.86 -24.45
C GLY A 449 -13.43 13.91 -24.84
N PRO A 450 -13.26 13.11 -25.92
CA PRO A 450 -14.34 12.29 -26.47
C PRO A 450 -14.39 10.88 -25.89
N ARG A 451 -13.76 10.58 -24.73
CA ARG A 451 -13.58 9.20 -24.27
C ARG A 451 -14.08 9.03 -22.84
N PHE A 452 -15.07 8.16 -22.67
CA PHE A 452 -15.62 7.81 -21.37
C PHE A 452 -15.53 6.31 -21.13
N GLN A 453 -14.86 5.91 -20.05
CA GLN A 453 -14.95 4.56 -19.53
C GLN A 453 -16.18 4.44 -18.64
N VAL A 454 -17.09 3.51 -18.96
CA VAL A 454 -18.27 3.23 -18.14
C VAL A 454 -18.02 2.00 -17.28
N GLY A 455 -18.04 2.21 -15.96
CA GLY A 455 -17.81 1.16 -14.98
C GLY A 455 -16.36 1.06 -14.52
N GLN A 456 -16.17 0.40 -13.38
CA GLN A 456 -14.88 0.18 -12.74
C GLN A 456 -14.89 -1.11 -11.92
N ALA A 457 -13.89 -1.98 -12.15
CA ALA A 457 -13.68 -3.22 -11.40
C ALA A 457 -14.96 -4.06 -11.24
N ILE A 458 -15.67 -4.26 -12.35
CA ILE A 458 -17.04 -4.81 -12.38
C ILE A 458 -17.17 -6.23 -11.82
N ASN A 459 -16.05 -6.96 -11.75
CA ASN A 459 -15.89 -8.30 -11.18
C ASN A 459 -15.59 -8.30 -9.67
N ARG A 460 -15.75 -7.15 -9.00
CA ARG A 460 -15.55 -7.01 -7.55
C ARG A 460 -16.81 -6.44 -6.92
N SER A 461 -17.47 -7.25 -6.10
CA SER A 461 -18.70 -6.82 -5.41
C SER A 461 -18.54 -5.63 -4.46
N LYS A 462 -17.32 -5.33 -4.00
CA LYS A 462 -17.04 -4.09 -3.27
C LYS A 462 -17.28 -2.83 -4.11
N TRP A 463 -17.24 -2.91 -5.44
CA TRP A 463 -17.56 -1.80 -6.36
C TRP A 463 -19.06 -1.74 -6.71
N GLY A 464 -19.94 -2.26 -5.86
CA GLY A 464 -21.39 -2.13 -5.99
C GLY A 464 -22.08 -3.14 -6.93
N LEU A 465 -21.32 -3.82 -7.79
CA LEU A 465 -21.82 -4.78 -8.78
C LEU A 465 -21.68 -6.23 -8.32
N TRP A 466 -22.78 -6.96 -8.29
CA TRP A 466 -22.86 -8.38 -7.97
C TRP A 466 -23.00 -9.25 -9.21
N THR A 467 -23.62 -8.72 -10.27
CA THR A 467 -23.80 -9.45 -11.53
C THR A 467 -23.45 -8.60 -12.76
N PRO A 468 -23.03 -9.22 -13.88
CA PRO A 468 -22.88 -8.56 -15.18
C PRO A 468 -24.15 -7.90 -15.70
N ARG A 469 -25.35 -8.34 -15.26
CA ARG A 469 -26.62 -7.71 -15.65
C ARG A 469 -26.74 -6.30 -15.08
N GLU A 470 -26.29 -6.09 -13.85
CA GLU A 470 -26.24 -4.77 -13.24
C GLU A 470 -25.29 -3.85 -14.04
N HIS A 471 -24.12 -4.36 -14.43
CA HIS A 471 -23.21 -3.62 -15.30
C HIS A 471 -23.84 -3.28 -16.67
N ALA A 472 -24.45 -4.27 -17.33
CA ALA A 472 -25.13 -4.06 -18.61
C ALA A 472 -26.22 -2.97 -18.51
N THR A 473 -26.93 -2.90 -17.39
CA THR A 473 -27.92 -1.85 -17.14
C THR A 473 -27.27 -0.47 -17.09
N LEU A 474 -26.16 -0.32 -16.37
CA LEU A 474 -25.42 0.94 -16.31
C LEU A 474 -24.95 1.42 -17.70
N VAL A 475 -24.41 0.49 -18.50
CA VAL A 475 -23.91 0.82 -19.85
C VAL A 475 -25.06 1.19 -20.78
N ARG A 476 -26.16 0.43 -20.80
CA ARG A 476 -27.37 0.74 -21.60
C ARG A 476 -27.97 2.10 -21.27
N THR A 477 -27.87 2.53 -20.01
CA THR A 477 -28.31 3.86 -19.61
C THR A 477 -27.30 4.92 -20.05
N ALA A 478 -26.00 4.69 -19.85
CA ALA A 478 -24.97 5.70 -20.10
C ALA A 478 -24.69 5.94 -21.59
N GLU A 479 -24.69 4.89 -22.40
CA GLU A 479 -24.36 4.97 -23.83
C GLU A 479 -25.21 5.97 -24.62
N PRO A 480 -26.56 5.90 -24.62
CA PRO A 480 -27.36 6.85 -25.38
C PRO A 480 -27.20 8.28 -24.90
N ILE A 481 -26.88 8.50 -23.61
CA ILE A 481 -26.59 9.84 -23.06
C ILE A 481 -25.26 10.35 -23.61
N LEU A 482 -24.19 9.56 -23.50
CA LEU A 482 -22.85 9.93 -23.93
C LEU A 482 -22.79 10.15 -25.45
N ARG A 483 -23.49 9.31 -26.23
CA ARG A 483 -23.55 9.40 -27.69
C ARG A 483 -24.45 10.53 -28.23
N ARG A 484 -25.11 11.33 -27.36
CA ARG A 484 -25.76 12.58 -27.80
C ARG A 484 -24.76 13.55 -28.43
N THR A 485 -23.52 13.53 -27.95
CA THR A 485 -22.40 14.28 -28.54
C THR A 485 -21.74 13.45 -29.64
N PRO A 486 -21.72 13.92 -30.91
CA PRO A 486 -21.08 13.19 -32.01
C PRO A 486 -19.60 12.90 -31.74
N GLY A 487 -19.14 11.70 -32.13
CA GLY A 487 -17.74 11.30 -31.98
C GLY A 487 -17.36 10.77 -30.58
N MET A 488 -18.30 10.70 -29.64
CA MET A 488 -18.05 10.14 -28.32
C MET A 488 -17.72 8.63 -28.37
N GLN A 489 -16.65 8.25 -27.69
CA GLN A 489 -16.13 6.89 -27.55
C GLN A 489 -16.38 6.35 -26.15
N ILE A 490 -16.89 5.12 -26.07
CA ILE A 490 -17.19 4.44 -24.82
C ILE A 490 -16.22 3.28 -24.62
N LEU A 491 -15.56 3.26 -23.47
CA LEU A 491 -14.62 2.22 -23.06
C LEU A 491 -15.24 1.36 -21.95
N GLY A 492 -14.91 0.09 -21.93
CA GLY A 492 -15.36 -0.84 -20.90
C GLY A 492 -14.87 -2.26 -21.17
N PRO A 493 -15.05 -3.22 -20.27
CA PRO A 493 -15.82 -3.13 -19.03
C PRO A 493 -14.96 -2.86 -17.77
N ALA A 494 -13.67 -2.52 -17.92
CA ALA A 494 -12.78 -2.24 -16.78
C ALA A 494 -12.72 -3.37 -15.74
N VAL A 495 -12.56 -4.61 -16.20
CA VAL A 495 -12.36 -5.78 -15.32
C VAL A 495 -11.00 -5.69 -14.63
N ILE A 496 -10.97 -5.90 -13.31
CA ILE A 496 -9.74 -5.83 -12.50
C ILE A 496 -9.07 -7.18 -12.29
N ASP A 497 -7.75 -7.11 -12.17
CA ASP A 497 -6.83 -8.25 -12.11
C ASP A 497 -6.91 -9.12 -13.37
N PHE A 498 -6.18 -10.23 -13.38
CA PHE A 498 -6.26 -11.21 -14.46
C PHE A 498 -7.46 -12.16 -14.29
N GLU A 499 -8.68 -11.64 -14.52
CA GLU A 499 -9.95 -12.37 -14.49
C GLU A 499 -10.71 -12.30 -15.83
N PHE A 500 -10.05 -12.70 -16.90
CA PHE A 500 -10.55 -12.58 -18.28
C PHE A 500 -11.94 -13.20 -18.51
N HIS A 501 -12.33 -14.24 -17.76
CA HIS A 501 -13.66 -14.85 -17.86
C HIS A 501 -14.80 -13.83 -17.61
N ALA A 502 -14.60 -12.85 -16.73
CA ALA A 502 -15.57 -11.79 -16.48
C ALA A 502 -15.67 -10.83 -17.68
N ALA A 503 -14.54 -10.48 -18.30
CA ALA A 503 -14.52 -9.66 -19.51
C ALA A 503 -15.21 -10.38 -20.68
N VAL A 504 -14.86 -11.66 -20.91
CA VAL A 504 -15.50 -12.49 -21.94
C VAL A 504 -17.01 -12.57 -21.75
N ALA A 505 -17.47 -12.77 -20.51
CA ALA A 505 -18.90 -12.87 -20.20
C ALA A 505 -19.69 -11.61 -20.57
N VAL A 506 -19.12 -10.41 -20.36
CA VAL A 506 -19.75 -9.14 -20.75
C VAL A 506 -19.66 -8.90 -22.26
N LEU A 507 -18.47 -9.10 -22.84
CA LEU A 507 -18.18 -8.79 -24.24
C LEU A 507 -18.85 -9.73 -25.25
N HIS A 508 -19.28 -10.91 -24.81
CA HIS A 508 -20.00 -11.90 -25.63
C HIS A 508 -21.45 -12.12 -25.19
N GLN A 509 -21.95 -11.29 -24.27
CA GLN A 509 -23.33 -11.35 -23.83
C GLN A 509 -24.29 -11.18 -25.02
N LYS A 510 -25.29 -12.06 -25.12
CA LYS A 510 -26.36 -11.94 -26.12
C LYS A 510 -27.27 -10.74 -25.79
N GLU A 511 -27.73 -10.05 -26.83
CA GLU A 511 -28.66 -8.92 -26.72
C GLU A 511 -28.14 -7.87 -25.73
N ALA A 512 -26.84 -7.59 -25.79
CA ALA A 512 -26.21 -6.65 -24.87
C ALA A 512 -26.83 -5.27 -24.94
N GLY A 513 -27.32 -4.82 -26.10
CA GLY A 513 -27.94 -3.51 -26.26
C GLY A 513 -26.97 -2.36 -25.98
N PHE A 514 -25.66 -2.64 -26.08
CA PHE A 514 -24.60 -1.65 -26.00
C PHE A 514 -23.38 -2.06 -26.82
N HIS A 515 -22.51 -1.10 -27.15
CA HIS A 515 -21.26 -1.36 -27.85
C HIS A 515 -20.09 -0.50 -27.36
N PHE A 516 -18.94 -1.12 -27.07
CA PHE A 516 -17.71 -0.44 -26.66
C PHE A 516 -16.79 -0.11 -27.85
N ASP A 517 -16.30 1.11 -27.90
CA ASP A 517 -15.31 1.55 -28.89
C ASP A 517 -13.90 1.02 -28.57
N ALA A 518 -13.61 0.71 -27.30
CA ALA A 518 -12.42 -0.02 -26.89
C ALA A 518 -12.66 -0.87 -25.64
N VAL A 519 -12.04 -2.06 -25.60
CA VAL A 519 -12.01 -2.91 -24.43
C VAL A 519 -11.01 -2.36 -23.42
N SER A 520 -11.49 -1.97 -22.24
CA SER A 520 -10.63 -1.53 -21.14
C SER A 520 -10.44 -2.60 -20.06
N ALA A 521 -9.22 -2.68 -19.53
CA ALA A 521 -8.85 -3.60 -18.45
C ALA A 521 -8.03 -2.89 -17.36
N LEU A 522 -8.27 -3.27 -16.10
CA LEU A 522 -7.47 -2.86 -14.95
C LEU A 522 -6.48 -4.00 -14.66
N LEU A 523 -5.47 -4.16 -15.52
CA LEU A 523 -4.62 -5.35 -15.62
C LEU A 523 -3.49 -5.35 -14.57
N TYR A 524 -3.87 -5.53 -13.31
CA TYR A 524 -2.93 -5.71 -12.21
C TYR A 524 -2.23 -7.09 -12.26
N VAL A 525 -0.91 -7.07 -12.09
CA VAL A 525 -0.06 -8.27 -11.94
C VAL A 525 0.76 -8.27 -10.64
N ASP A 526 0.54 -7.25 -9.79
CA ASP A 526 1.19 -6.98 -8.50
C ASP A 526 1.29 -8.20 -7.57
N ARG A 527 0.26 -9.05 -7.54
CA ARG A 527 0.22 -10.28 -6.74
C ARG A 527 1.32 -11.27 -7.11
N ARG A 528 2.00 -11.12 -8.24
CA ARG A 528 3.09 -11.98 -8.71
C ARG A 528 4.47 -11.37 -8.45
N GLY A 529 4.58 -10.17 -7.90
CA GLY A 529 5.85 -9.44 -7.82
C GLY A 529 6.19 -8.85 -9.18
N ALA A 530 7.34 -9.20 -9.75
CA ALA A 530 7.80 -8.69 -11.05
C ALA A 530 6.82 -9.00 -12.20
N PRO A 531 6.71 -8.12 -13.22
CA PRO A 531 5.75 -8.28 -14.30
C PRO A 531 5.97 -9.52 -15.19
N GLU A 532 7.18 -10.07 -15.24
CA GLU A 532 7.49 -11.31 -15.98
C GLU A 532 6.96 -12.56 -15.28
N ASN A 533 6.60 -12.47 -14.00
CA ASN A 533 6.19 -13.64 -13.23
C ASN A 533 4.81 -14.15 -13.69
N ARG A 534 4.74 -15.47 -13.90
CA ARG A 534 3.56 -16.12 -14.47
C ARG A 534 2.43 -16.28 -13.46
N GLN A 535 1.20 -16.16 -13.96
CA GLN A 535 -0.03 -16.56 -13.28
C GLN A 535 -0.76 -17.56 -14.19
N VAL A 536 -1.06 -18.76 -13.67
CA VAL A 536 -1.69 -19.84 -14.45
C VAL A 536 -0.99 -20.11 -15.79
N GLY A 537 0.35 -20.01 -15.82
CA GLY A 537 1.18 -20.24 -17.00
C GLY A 537 1.39 -19.02 -17.91
N LEU A 538 0.73 -17.89 -17.65
CA LEU A 538 0.75 -16.69 -18.49
C LEU A 538 1.52 -15.54 -17.82
N ASP A 539 2.52 -14.98 -18.48
CA ASP A 539 3.22 -13.75 -18.07
C ASP A 539 2.50 -12.48 -18.55
N THR A 540 3.05 -11.28 -18.32
CA THR A 540 2.40 -10.02 -18.74
C THR A 540 2.16 -9.95 -20.26
N VAL A 541 3.11 -10.38 -21.08
CA VAL A 541 2.96 -10.39 -22.55
C VAL A 541 1.81 -11.32 -22.94
N ASP A 542 1.78 -12.53 -22.38
CA ASP A 542 0.71 -13.49 -22.62
C ASP A 542 -0.67 -12.92 -22.24
N LYS A 543 -0.77 -12.23 -21.11
CA LYS A 543 -2.03 -11.64 -20.64
C LYS A 543 -2.51 -10.51 -21.56
N VAL A 544 -1.60 -9.69 -22.08
CA VAL A 544 -1.91 -8.61 -23.01
C VAL A 544 -2.38 -9.17 -24.36
N VAL A 545 -1.70 -10.20 -24.88
CA VAL A 545 -2.13 -10.88 -26.12
C VAL A 545 -3.51 -11.53 -25.94
N LEU A 546 -3.78 -12.13 -24.78
CA LEU A 546 -5.10 -12.68 -24.48
C LEU A 546 -6.18 -11.60 -24.39
N LEU A 547 -5.89 -10.45 -23.77
CA LEU A 547 -6.80 -9.30 -23.73
C LEU A 547 -7.16 -8.84 -25.15
N LYS A 548 -6.17 -8.72 -26.03
CA LYS A 548 -6.38 -8.37 -27.44
C LYS A 548 -7.17 -9.43 -28.20
N ALA A 549 -6.90 -10.71 -27.98
CA ALA A 549 -7.70 -11.79 -28.57
C ALA A 549 -9.17 -11.71 -28.13
N ILE A 550 -9.44 -11.40 -26.86
CA ILE A 550 -10.80 -11.21 -26.34
C ILE A 550 -11.46 -10.00 -26.99
N ALA A 551 -10.72 -8.90 -27.17
CA ALA A 551 -11.23 -7.71 -27.84
C ALA A 551 -11.58 -8.01 -29.31
N ASP A 552 -10.67 -8.63 -30.06
CA ASP A 552 -10.83 -8.95 -31.48
C ASP A 552 -12.03 -9.88 -31.75
N THR A 553 -12.36 -10.77 -30.81
CA THR A 553 -13.50 -11.69 -30.97
C THR A 553 -14.76 -11.21 -30.27
N ALA A 554 -14.73 -10.06 -29.60
CA ALA A 554 -15.87 -9.53 -28.86
C ALA A 554 -17.06 -9.28 -29.78
N LYS A 555 -18.28 -9.52 -29.27
CA LYS A 555 -19.52 -9.20 -29.99
C LYS A 555 -19.99 -7.78 -29.73
N ASN A 556 -19.59 -7.23 -28.58
CA ASN A 556 -20.06 -5.94 -28.07
C ASN A 556 -18.91 -4.92 -27.97
N ALA A 557 -17.85 -5.07 -28.78
CA ALA A 557 -16.74 -4.12 -28.83
C ALA A 557 -16.00 -4.10 -30.19
N ALA A 558 -15.32 -2.98 -30.49
CA ALA A 558 -14.62 -2.72 -31.76
C ALA A 558 -13.22 -3.35 -31.90
N GLY A 559 -12.82 -4.30 -31.06
CA GLY A 559 -11.49 -4.93 -31.15
C GLY A 559 -10.30 -4.13 -30.59
N ARG A 560 -10.46 -2.84 -30.30
CA ARG A 560 -9.44 -2.00 -29.64
C ARG A 560 -9.25 -2.42 -28.19
N ALA A 561 -8.03 -2.31 -27.63
CA ALA A 561 -7.72 -2.79 -26.28
C ALA A 561 -6.80 -1.83 -25.51
N TRP A 562 -7.19 -1.47 -24.28
CA TRP A 562 -6.53 -0.49 -23.42
C TRP A 562 -6.35 -1.06 -22.01
N ILE A 563 -5.24 -0.74 -21.36
CA ILE A 563 -5.04 -0.97 -19.92
C ILE A 563 -5.25 0.37 -19.22
N THR A 564 -6.41 0.55 -18.62
CA THR A 564 -6.82 1.84 -18.02
C THR A 564 -6.42 1.98 -16.56
N GLU A 565 -5.84 0.94 -15.96
CA GLU A 565 -5.31 1.02 -14.60
C GLU A 565 -4.31 -0.09 -14.30
N VAL A 566 -3.13 0.29 -13.80
CA VAL A 566 -2.14 -0.60 -13.20
C VAL A 566 -1.26 0.18 -12.21
N ASN A 567 -0.78 -0.49 -11.16
CA ASN A 567 0.36 -0.06 -10.33
C ASN A 567 0.88 -1.23 -9.50
N TRP A 568 1.87 -0.94 -8.66
CA TRP A 568 2.23 -1.78 -7.52
C TRP A 568 2.00 -1.02 -6.20
N PRO A 569 1.37 -1.66 -5.21
CA PRO A 569 1.16 -1.06 -3.90
C PRO A 569 2.46 -0.97 -3.09
N LEU A 570 2.60 0.10 -2.33
CA LEU A 570 3.60 0.30 -1.28
C LEU A 570 2.96 -0.01 0.09
N TRP A 571 3.79 -0.37 1.08
CA TRP A 571 3.31 -0.69 2.43
C TRP A 571 3.32 0.55 3.34
N GLU A 572 2.24 1.34 3.27
CA GLU A 572 2.02 2.62 3.97
C GLU A 572 0.78 2.58 4.88
N GLY A 573 0.58 1.46 5.55
CA GLY A 573 -0.49 1.33 6.55
C GLY A 573 -1.89 1.45 5.92
N PRO A 574 -2.81 2.24 6.50
CA PRO A 574 -4.18 2.36 6.00
C PRO A 574 -4.26 2.97 4.59
N HIS A 575 -3.19 3.58 4.10
CA HIS A 575 -3.12 4.12 2.73
C HIS A 575 -2.78 3.05 1.69
N SER A 576 -2.36 1.85 2.12
CA SER A 576 -2.09 0.75 1.21
C SER A 576 -3.39 0.15 0.67
N PRO A 577 -3.56 0.06 -0.66
CA PRO A 577 -4.75 -0.51 -1.28
C PRO A 577 -4.77 -2.05 -1.19
N ALA A 578 -3.62 -2.65 -0.91
CA ALA A 578 -3.44 -4.09 -0.74
C ALA A 578 -2.67 -4.41 0.54
N GLY A 579 -2.73 -5.68 0.96
CA GLY A 579 -2.01 -6.13 2.15
C GLY A 579 -0.50 -6.26 1.93
N LYS A 580 0.26 -6.25 3.03
CA LYS A 580 1.74 -6.32 3.06
C LYS A 580 2.38 -7.41 2.19
N GLY A 581 1.70 -8.54 1.99
CA GLY A 581 2.23 -9.64 1.18
C GLY A 581 2.21 -9.40 -0.34
N VAL A 582 1.60 -8.31 -0.78
CA VAL A 582 1.55 -7.86 -2.19
C VAL A 582 2.36 -6.58 -2.39
N SER A 583 2.51 -5.77 -1.34
CA SER A 583 3.26 -4.52 -1.40
C SER A 583 4.74 -4.72 -1.70
N VAL A 584 5.32 -3.78 -2.44
CA VAL A 584 6.74 -3.71 -2.82
C VAL A 584 7.39 -2.47 -2.18
N ASP A 585 8.71 -2.37 -2.28
CA ASP A 585 9.44 -1.14 -1.99
C ASP A 585 9.46 -0.20 -3.20
N GLU A 586 9.88 1.05 -2.99
CA GLU A 586 9.85 2.09 -4.03
C GLU A 586 10.77 1.78 -5.22
N GLU A 587 11.91 1.13 -4.98
CA GLU A 587 12.85 0.74 -6.03
C GLU A 587 12.27 -0.36 -6.93
N ALA A 588 11.65 -1.37 -6.33
CA ALA A 588 10.93 -2.40 -7.06
C ALA A 588 9.72 -1.82 -7.82
N GLN A 589 9.02 -0.84 -7.25
CA GLN A 589 7.92 -0.15 -7.95
C GLN A 589 8.43 0.55 -9.22
N ALA A 590 9.55 1.29 -9.14
CA ALA A 590 10.16 1.97 -10.28
C ALA A 590 10.61 0.97 -11.36
N ASP A 591 11.27 -0.11 -10.95
CA ASP A 591 11.70 -1.19 -11.83
C ASP A 591 10.53 -1.87 -12.56
N TYR A 592 9.48 -2.20 -11.81
CA TYR A 592 8.31 -2.87 -12.36
C TYR A 592 7.48 -1.95 -13.25
N LEU A 593 7.44 -0.65 -12.97
CA LEU A 593 6.81 0.36 -13.83
C LEU A 593 7.41 0.30 -15.24
N VAL A 594 8.73 0.50 -15.35
CA VAL A 594 9.44 0.52 -16.65
C VAL A 594 9.20 -0.78 -17.39
N ARG A 595 9.43 -1.92 -16.72
CA ARG A 595 9.30 -3.24 -17.35
C ARG A 595 7.87 -3.57 -17.74
N TYR A 596 6.87 -3.15 -16.99
CA TYR A 596 5.48 -3.38 -17.34
C TYR A 596 5.06 -2.60 -18.58
N TYR A 597 5.45 -1.31 -18.68
CA TYR A 597 5.20 -0.55 -19.89
C TYR A 597 5.84 -1.24 -21.08
N LEU A 598 7.14 -1.60 -21.00
CA LEU A 598 7.87 -2.30 -22.08
C LEU A 598 7.13 -3.56 -22.51
N LEU A 599 6.87 -4.46 -21.56
CA LEU A 599 6.21 -5.74 -21.83
C LEU A 599 4.77 -5.61 -22.32
N SER A 600 4.09 -4.50 -22.07
CA SER A 600 2.69 -4.30 -22.47
C SER A 600 2.58 -3.58 -23.81
N LEU A 601 3.11 -2.36 -23.90
CA LEU A 601 3.06 -1.55 -25.13
C LEU A 601 3.93 -2.14 -26.24
N GLY A 602 5.06 -2.78 -25.91
CA GLY A 602 5.94 -3.40 -26.89
C GLY A 602 5.33 -4.60 -27.62
N THR A 603 4.17 -5.08 -27.17
CA THR A 603 3.41 -6.09 -27.93
C THR A 603 2.71 -5.53 -29.15
N GLY A 604 2.44 -4.22 -29.19
CA GLY A 604 1.57 -3.57 -30.18
C GLY A 604 0.09 -3.95 -30.07
N MET A 605 -0.29 -4.73 -29.05
CA MET A 605 -1.64 -5.30 -28.91
C MET A 605 -2.59 -4.41 -28.08
N VAL A 606 -2.04 -3.47 -27.32
CA VAL A 606 -2.79 -2.47 -26.56
C VAL A 606 -2.35 -1.07 -26.98
N GLU A 607 -3.29 -0.15 -27.10
CA GLU A 607 -3.00 1.21 -27.55
C GLU A 607 -2.47 2.09 -26.42
N ARG A 608 -2.93 1.85 -25.18
CA ARG A 608 -2.63 2.69 -24.02
C ARG A 608 -2.51 1.89 -22.73
N VAL A 609 -1.63 2.37 -21.85
CA VAL A 609 -1.43 1.86 -20.49
C VAL A 609 -1.41 3.03 -19.51
N PHE A 610 -2.32 3.05 -18.54
CA PHE A 610 -2.44 4.12 -17.57
C PHE A 610 -1.95 3.70 -16.18
N TRP A 611 -0.96 4.42 -15.64
CA TRP A 611 -0.50 4.23 -14.26
C TRP A 611 -1.46 4.87 -13.26
N TRP A 612 -1.87 4.11 -12.25
CA TRP A 612 -2.71 4.61 -11.16
C TRP A 612 -1.89 4.79 -9.89
N GLN A 613 -1.64 5.99 -9.38
CA GLN A 613 -1.97 7.31 -9.91
C GLN A 613 -0.81 8.26 -9.61
N LEU A 614 -0.89 9.51 -10.09
CA LEU A 614 0.18 10.49 -9.86
C LEU A 614 0.46 10.73 -8.37
N VAL A 615 -0.56 11.16 -7.62
CA VAL A 615 -0.43 11.49 -6.19
C VAL A 615 -1.20 10.47 -5.36
N ALA A 616 -0.48 9.61 -4.63
CA ALA A 616 -1.07 8.72 -3.65
C ALA A 616 0.01 8.17 -2.72
N ARG A 617 -0.30 8.11 -1.43
CA ARG A 617 0.68 7.65 -0.44
C ARG A 617 1.03 6.18 -0.58
N GLY A 618 0.05 5.31 -0.75
CA GLY A 618 0.28 3.86 -0.76
C GLY A 618 0.64 3.25 -2.12
N TYR A 619 0.79 4.03 -3.19
CA TYR A 619 0.98 3.50 -4.55
C TYR A 619 1.30 4.56 -5.62
N GLY A 620 1.24 5.85 -5.31
CA GLY A 620 1.44 6.91 -6.31
C GLY A 620 2.91 7.23 -6.59
N LEU A 621 3.15 7.94 -7.67
CA LEU A 621 4.49 8.40 -8.08
C LEU A 621 5.02 9.51 -7.15
N ILE A 622 4.10 10.26 -6.53
CA ILE A 622 4.37 11.31 -5.56
C ILE A 622 3.90 10.87 -4.18
N ASP A 623 4.75 11.08 -3.18
CA ASP A 623 4.43 10.95 -1.78
C ASP A 623 3.84 12.27 -1.23
N PRO A 624 2.54 12.32 -0.91
CA PRO A 624 1.90 13.54 -0.41
C PRO A 624 2.17 13.79 1.08
N GLY A 625 3.09 13.04 1.72
CA GLY A 625 3.33 13.12 3.16
C GLY A 625 3.63 14.53 3.68
N ASP A 626 4.40 15.32 2.94
CA ASP A 626 4.55 16.76 3.16
C ASP A 626 3.88 17.49 1.99
N ALA A 627 2.74 18.15 2.25
CA ALA A 627 1.98 18.84 1.21
C ALA A 627 2.71 20.07 0.65
N LEU A 628 3.62 20.67 1.43
CA LEU A 628 4.41 21.83 1.00
C LEU A 628 5.61 21.38 0.15
N ASN A 629 6.22 20.25 0.50
CA ASN A 629 7.37 19.69 -0.20
C ASN A 629 7.19 18.20 -0.52
N PRO A 630 6.25 17.84 -1.39
CA PRO A 630 5.97 16.44 -1.66
C PRO A 630 7.11 15.78 -2.42
N ARG A 631 7.39 14.54 -2.04
CA ARG A 631 8.56 13.82 -2.53
C ARG A 631 8.22 13.04 -3.79
N ARG A 632 8.98 13.28 -4.85
CA ARG A 632 9.01 12.44 -6.05
C ARG A 632 9.65 11.10 -5.70
N ARG A 633 8.96 9.99 -5.95
CA ARG A 633 9.50 8.65 -5.72
C ARG A 633 10.41 8.23 -6.89
N PRO A 634 11.28 7.22 -6.72
CA PRO A 634 12.06 6.63 -7.82
C PRO A 634 11.23 6.32 -9.07
N ALA A 635 9.98 5.85 -8.89
CA ALA A 635 9.07 5.56 -10.00
C ALA A 635 8.67 6.79 -10.83
N PHE A 636 8.66 7.99 -10.24
CA PHE A 636 8.42 9.25 -10.97
C PHE A 636 9.55 9.53 -11.96
N PHE A 637 10.80 9.43 -11.49
CA PHE A 637 11.98 9.63 -12.33
C PHE A 637 12.09 8.54 -13.41
N ALA A 638 11.81 7.29 -13.06
CA ALA A 638 11.77 6.19 -14.01
C ALA A 638 10.74 6.40 -15.13
N LEU A 639 9.55 6.92 -14.82
CA LEU A 639 8.55 7.27 -15.82
C LEU A 639 9.00 8.46 -16.68
N LYS A 640 9.62 9.48 -16.07
CA LYS A 640 10.17 10.66 -16.77
C LYS A 640 11.22 10.25 -17.79
N THR A 641 12.17 9.42 -17.38
CA THR A 641 13.21 8.85 -18.27
C THR A 641 12.57 8.04 -19.39
N LEU A 642 11.61 7.16 -19.06
CA LEU A 642 10.93 6.34 -20.07
C LEU A 642 10.22 7.18 -21.14
N LEU A 643 9.56 8.28 -20.74
CA LEU A 643 8.88 9.19 -21.66
C LEU A 643 9.90 9.98 -22.50
N ALA A 644 10.92 10.55 -21.87
CA ALA A 644 11.93 11.35 -22.57
C ALA A 644 12.71 10.57 -23.63
N GLU A 645 13.03 9.30 -23.35
CA GLU A 645 13.87 8.48 -24.21
C GLU A 645 13.10 7.71 -25.28
N LEU A 646 11.80 7.41 -25.05
CA LEU A 646 11.04 6.51 -25.92
C LEU A 646 9.76 7.10 -26.55
N ASP A 647 9.20 8.21 -26.05
CA ASP A 647 7.96 8.74 -26.66
C ASP A 647 8.20 9.14 -28.12
N GLY A 648 7.36 8.63 -29.03
CA GLY A 648 7.51 8.82 -30.47
C GLY A 648 8.45 7.84 -31.16
N CYS A 649 9.18 7.00 -30.42
CA CYS A 649 10.02 5.95 -31.00
C CYS A 649 9.19 4.76 -31.52
N SER A 650 9.83 3.88 -32.28
CA SER A 650 9.28 2.56 -32.63
C SER A 650 10.19 1.45 -32.14
N LEU A 651 9.63 0.43 -31.48
CA LEU A 651 10.33 -0.82 -31.19
C LEU A 651 10.51 -1.59 -32.50
N GLU A 652 11.74 -1.66 -32.98
CA GLU A 652 12.09 -2.30 -34.26
C GLU A 652 12.50 -3.76 -34.07
N GLU A 653 13.20 -4.07 -32.98
CA GLU A 653 13.80 -5.39 -32.79
C GLU A 653 14.01 -5.76 -31.32
N VAL A 654 13.76 -7.03 -30.99
CA VAL A 654 14.24 -7.64 -29.74
C VAL A 654 15.61 -8.26 -30.03
N LEU A 655 16.67 -7.61 -29.55
CA LEU A 655 18.04 -8.01 -29.83
C LEU A 655 18.39 -9.35 -29.16
N PRO A 656 19.17 -10.22 -29.84
CA PRO A 656 19.69 -11.45 -29.25
C PRO A 656 20.50 -11.16 -27.98
N SER A 657 20.10 -11.77 -26.87
CA SER A 657 20.80 -11.64 -25.58
C SER A 657 20.72 -12.94 -24.79
N ARG A 658 21.76 -13.23 -23.99
CA ARG A 658 21.75 -14.42 -23.10
C ARG A 658 20.82 -14.14 -21.94
N ALA A 659 19.83 -15.03 -21.74
CA ALA A 659 19.01 -15.01 -20.54
C ALA A 659 19.91 -14.97 -19.28
N PRO A 660 19.57 -14.18 -18.25
CA PRO A 660 18.30 -13.49 -18.05
C PRO A 660 18.26 -12.02 -18.56
N ALA A 661 19.24 -11.58 -19.35
CA ALA A 661 19.21 -10.24 -19.96
C ALA A 661 18.19 -10.17 -21.10
N ARG A 662 17.63 -8.98 -21.31
CA ARG A 662 16.77 -8.61 -22.42
C ARG A 662 17.24 -7.28 -22.98
N LEU A 663 17.32 -7.18 -24.30
CA LEU A 663 17.75 -5.97 -25.00
C LEU A 663 16.75 -5.66 -26.12
N TRP A 664 16.16 -4.48 -26.09
CA TRP A 664 15.16 -4.04 -27.06
C TRP A 664 15.65 -2.79 -27.78
N ARG A 665 15.60 -2.80 -29.11
CA ARG A 665 16.06 -1.70 -29.95
C ARG A 665 14.89 -0.88 -30.45
N PHE A 666 14.94 0.40 -30.12
CA PHE A 666 14.01 1.43 -30.56
C PHE A 666 14.68 2.34 -31.59
N ARG A 667 13.87 2.90 -32.48
CA ARG A 667 14.28 3.94 -33.44
C ARG A 667 13.42 5.18 -33.27
N GLY A 668 14.07 6.32 -33.05
CA GLY A 668 13.45 7.64 -32.99
C GLY A 668 13.06 8.17 -34.37
N THR A 669 12.27 9.25 -34.39
CA THR A 669 11.81 9.89 -35.63
C THR A 669 12.92 10.58 -36.43
N ASP A 670 14.00 10.96 -35.76
CA ASP A 670 15.21 11.56 -36.32
C ASP A 670 16.26 10.51 -36.73
N GLY A 671 15.96 9.22 -36.53
CA GLY A 671 16.85 8.11 -36.82
C GLY A 671 17.76 7.72 -35.66
N GLU A 672 17.65 8.35 -34.49
CA GLU A 672 18.37 7.93 -33.29
C GLU A 672 18.02 6.49 -32.89
N GLU A 673 19.02 5.73 -32.41
CA GLU A 673 18.84 4.34 -31.96
C GLU A 673 18.99 4.27 -30.45
N VAL A 674 17.92 3.86 -29.76
CA VAL A 674 17.90 3.67 -28.31
C VAL A 674 17.81 2.17 -28.01
N VAL A 675 18.71 1.65 -27.17
CA VAL A 675 18.65 0.25 -26.72
C VAL A 675 18.30 0.20 -25.23
N VAL A 676 17.14 -0.39 -24.93
CA VAL A 676 16.67 -0.60 -23.57
C VAL A 676 17.08 -1.99 -23.10
N GLY A 677 17.83 -2.06 -22.01
CA GLY A 677 18.32 -3.31 -21.44
C GLY A 677 17.87 -3.54 -20.00
N TRP A 678 17.41 -4.75 -19.68
CA TRP A 678 17.10 -5.13 -18.29
C TRP A 678 17.30 -6.62 -18.02
N SER A 679 17.23 -6.99 -16.74
CA SER A 679 17.16 -8.39 -16.32
C SER A 679 16.11 -8.60 -15.25
N ALA A 680 15.42 -9.74 -15.31
CA ALA A 680 14.50 -10.18 -14.26
C ALA A 680 15.20 -10.91 -13.11
N ALA A 681 16.52 -11.18 -13.22
CA ALA A 681 17.29 -11.82 -12.16
C ALA A 681 17.78 -10.82 -11.12
N ALA A 682 18.00 -11.30 -9.89
CA ALA A 682 18.64 -10.50 -8.86
C ALA A 682 20.15 -10.35 -9.15
N GLY A 683 20.63 -9.11 -9.23
CA GLY A 683 22.04 -8.79 -9.41
C GLY A 683 22.44 -8.38 -10.83
N PRO A 684 23.70 -7.96 -11.02
CA PRO A 684 24.19 -7.48 -12.30
C PRO A 684 24.32 -8.62 -13.33
N VAL A 685 23.92 -8.34 -14.57
CA VAL A 685 24.00 -9.27 -15.70
C VAL A 685 24.76 -8.60 -16.83
N ARG A 686 25.68 -9.33 -17.46
CA ARG A 686 26.42 -8.83 -18.63
C ARG A 686 25.64 -9.10 -19.91
N ALA A 687 25.51 -8.07 -20.73
CA ALA A 687 24.98 -8.17 -22.09
C ALA A 687 25.90 -7.38 -23.04
N ALA A 688 25.96 -7.79 -24.30
CA ALA A 688 26.73 -7.11 -25.33
C ALA A 688 25.77 -6.32 -26.23
N LEU A 689 26.07 -5.04 -26.43
CA LEU A 689 25.37 -4.21 -27.39
C LEU A 689 25.93 -4.44 -28.80
N PRO A 690 25.12 -4.27 -29.87
CA PRO A 690 25.60 -4.39 -31.25
C PRO A 690 26.73 -3.39 -31.58
N ARG A 691 26.70 -2.22 -30.94
CA ARG A 691 27.68 -1.14 -31.05
C ARG A 691 27.90 -0.50 -29.67
N PRO A 692 29.05 0.14 -29.40
CA PRO A 692 29.28 0.90 -28.18
C PRO A 692 28.19 1.98 -27.98
N ALA A 693 27.69 2.12 -26.75
CA ALA A 693 26.72 3.16 -26.43
C ALA A 693 27.39 4.53 -26.41
N ALA A 694 26.78 5.53 -27.07
CA ALA A 694 27.24 6.92 -26.99
C ALA A 694 26.95 7.54 -25.62
N ALA A 695 25.84 7.17 -25.01
CA ALA A 695 25.43 7.54 -23.66
C ALA A 695 24.70 6.38 -22.98
N VAL A 696 24.67 6.38 -21.64
CA VAL A 696 23.92 5.41 -20.85
C VAL A 696 23.12 6.16 -19.81
N THR A 697 21.79 6.07 -19.93
CA THR A 697 20.85 6.65 -18.98
C THR A 697 20.29 5.54 -18.08
N GLY A 698 20.35 5.75 -16.77
CA GLY A 698 19.66 4.90 -15.80
C GLY A 698 18.19 5.29 -15.69
N ARG A 699 17.36 4.39 -15.15
CA ARG A 699 15.98 4.74 -14.80
C ARG A 699 15.90 5.93 -13.86
#